data_AF-A0A8D2LUA4-F1
#
_entry.id   AF-A0A8D2LUA4-F1
#
_cell.length_a   1.000
_cell.length_b   1.000
_cell.length_c   1.000
_cell.angle_alpha   90.00
_cell.angle_beta   90.00
_cell.angle_gamma   90.00
#
_symmetry.space_group_name_H-M   'P 1'
#
loop_
_entity.id
_entity.type
_entity.pdbx_description
1 polymer ?
#
loop_
_entity_poly.entity_id
_entity_poly.type
_entity_poly.pdbx_seq_one_letter_code
_entity_poly.pdbx_strand_id
1 'polypeptide(L)'
;MPYLYRDSSPRAPAVPKNARPTHSTGQTYKELKAECQQKGMLFEDCDFPANDTSLFYSEKPPVPFVWKRPGEIVKDPQFIVGGATRTDICQGDLGDCWLLAAIASLTLNESTLARVVPPDQDFGPGYAGIFHFQFWQHNEWLDIVIDDRLPTFKDRLVFLHSADHNEFWSALLEKAYAKLNGSYEALKGGSTIEAMEDFTGGVGEMFELKKSPENYYEILGKALKRGSMVGCSIDISNAAETEARTPYGLIKGHAYSVTGIDEINYQGRKVKLIRIRNPWGQVEWNGAWSDNSPEWRSVSPSEKKRLYQTALDDGEFWMEFEDFLSHFDKVEICNLTPDALEDKTMHKWEVTVHQGSWVRGATAGGCRNFIETFWTNPQFRLQLSEKDDGQNECTFIAALMQKDRRKLKKLGAEMLTIGYAIYESPSKEEQLTKDFFRYHSSKARSKTYINLREVSDRFSLPPGNYIVIPTTFEPHQEADFCLRIFSEKKAVTKEVDGNVNIDLPELPEPTSPQQETEEEKQFRALFKQIAGQDMEISAEELQYILNAVLKKSNGNGKLEFNEFKIFWDKLKNWISIFLHFDSDQSGTMSSYELRLALKAAGFQLNNYLLQLIVLRYSDDQYQIEFDDFLNSLIRLENASRVFQALNAKNRDFINLNISEVIALKTQNRSVLN
;
A
#
# COMPACT_ATOMS: atom_id res chain seq x y z
N MET A 1 17.33 7.04 8.21
CA MET A 1 16.49 5.84 8.01
C MET A 1 17.08 4.99 6.91
N PRO A 2 17.33 3.68 7.10
CA PRO A 2 17.81 2.81 6.03
C PRO A 2 16.63 2.28 5.19
N TYR A 3 16.11 3.11 4.29
CA TYR A 3 15.21 2.63 3.23
C TYR A 3 16.03 1.83 2.21
N LEU A 4 16.06 0.51 2.36
CA LEU A 4 16.73 -0.39 1.42
C LEU A 4 15.90 -0.51 0.14
N TYR A 5 16.48 0.00 -0.95
CA TYR A 5 15.94 -0.05 -2.31
C TYR A 5 15.51 -1.49 -2.70
N ARG A 6 14.25 -1.64 -3.11
CA ARG A 6 13.77 -2.80 -3.88
C ARG A 6 13.68 -2.38 -5.35
N ASP A 7 14.25 -3.21 -6.21
CA ASP A 7 14.30 -3.08 -7.67
C ASP A 7 12.91 -2.78 -8.26
N SER A 8 12.83 -1.70 -9.04
CA SER A 8 11.62 -1.14 -9.65
C SER A 8 11.35 -1.64 -11.09
N SER A 9 12.06 -2.67 -11.54
CA SER A 9 11.78 -3.31 -12.83
C SER A 9 10.37 -3.91 -12.87
N PRO A 10 9.61 -3.76 -13.98
CA PRO A 10 8.27 -4.32 -14.10
C PRO A 10 8.36 -5.85 -14.20
N ARG A 11 8.26 -6.50 -13.04
CA ARG A 11 8.09 -7.96 -12.96
C ARG A 11 6.82 -8.33 -13.70
N ALA A 12 6.92 -9.28 -14.63
CA ALA A 12 5.74 -9.92 -15.22
C ALA A 12 4.84 -10.42 -14.07
N PRO A 13 3.51 -10.24 -14.14
CA PRO A 13 2.60 -10.64 -13.07
C PRO A 13 2.83 -12.12 -12.77
N ALA A 14 3.13 -12.42 -11.51
CA ALA A 14 3.43 -13.77 -11.08
C ALA A 14 2.17 -14.63 -11.27
N VAL A 15 2.26 -15.61 -12.17
CA VAL A 15 1.23 -16.66 -12.31
C VAL A 15 1.01 -17.27 -10.92
N PRO A 16 -0.22 -17.38 -10.41
CA PRO A 16 -0.48 -17.68 -9.00
C PRO A 16 -0.06 -19.12 -8.63
N LYS A 17 1.20 -19.29 -8.19
CA LYS A 17 1.75 -20.52 -7.58
C LYS A 17 3.11 -20.26 -6.93
N ASN A 18 3.07 -19.75 -5.69
CA ASN A 18 3.97 -19.94 -4.54
C ASN A 18 3.92 -18.68 -3.65
N ALA A 19 3.79 -18.85 -2.34
CA ALA A 19 3.92 -17.75 -1.38
C ALA A 19 5.41 -17.49 -1.08
N ARG A 20 5.80 -16.22 -0.94
CA ARG A 20 7.18 -15.83 -0.67
C ARG A 20 7.51 -16.04 0.81
N PRO A 21 8.59 -16.77 1.17
CA PRO A 21 9.01 -16.89 2.56
C PRO A 21 9.38 -15.50 3.13
N THR A 22 9.07 -15.31 4.41
CA THR A 22 9.28 -14.04 5.12
C THR A 22 10.24 -14.11 6.30
N HIS A 23 10.62 -15.31 6.74
CA HIS A 23 11.56 -15.50 7.84
C HIS A 23 12.92 -14.85 7.53
N SER A 24 13.56 -14.22 8.53
CA SER A 24 14.78 -13.43 8.34
C SER A 24 15.97 -14.21 7.78
N THR A 25 16.03 -15.53 8.00
CA THR A 25 17.05 -16.41 7.41
C THR A 25 16.85 -16.70 5.92
N GLY A 26 15.70 -16.33 5.35
CA GLY A 26 15.30 -16.65 3.99
C GLY A 26 14.81 -18.09 3.77
N GLN A 27 14.87 -18.95 4.80
CA GLN A 27 14.39 -20.33 4.76
C GLN A 27 12.85 -20.40 4.72
N THR A 28 12.34 -21.49 4.14
CA THR A 28 10.92 -21.85 4.12
C THR A 28 10.50 -22.60 5.39
N TYR A 29 9.18 -22.66 5.66
CA TYR A 29 8.59 -23.50 6.72
C TYR A 29 9.13 -24.94 6.72
N LYS A 30 9.26 -25.57 5.53
CA LYS A 30 9.68 -26.97 5.40
C LYS A 30 11.15 -27.17 5.76
N GLU A 31 12.01 -26.22 5.42
CA GLU A 31 13.43 -26.24 5.79
C GLU A 31 13.61 -26.02 7.30
N LEU A 32 12.94 -25.01 7.88
CA LEU A 32 12.98 -24.73 9.32
C LEU A 32 12.44 -25.90 10.15
N LYS A 33 11.32 -26.51 9.73
CA LYS A 33 10.73 -27.69 10.38
C LYS A 33 11.67 -28.89 10.32
N ALA A 34 12.28 -29.17 9.16
CA ALA A 34 13.26 -30.25 9.02
C ALA A 34 14.51 -30.02 9.87
N GLU A 35 15.00 -28.77 9.97
CA GLU A 35 16.14 -28.40 10.82
C GLU A 35 15.84 -28.64 12.32
N CYS A 36 14.65 -28.23 12.78
CA CYS A 36 14.22 -28.45 14.17
C CYS A 36 14.07 -29.95 14.49
N GLN A 37 13.46 -30.72 13.58
CA GLN A 37 13.34 -32.18 13.70
C GLN A 37 14.72 -32.87 13.75
N GLN A 38 15.67 -32.49 12.89
CA GLN A 38 17.02 -33.04 12.89
C GLN A 38 17.80 -32.74 14.18
N LYS A 39 17.59 -31.57 14.78
CA LYS A 39 18.21 -31.16 16.04
C LYS A 39 17.49 -31.70 17.28
N GLY A 40 16.27 -32.23 17.14
CA GLY A 40 15.45 -32.68 18.27
C GLY A 40 14.98 -31.52 19.17
N MET A 41 14.79 -30.33 18.59
CA MET A 41 14.40 -29.11 19.33
C MET A 41 13.07 -28.57 18.78
N LEU A 42 12.33 -27.83 19.63
CA LEU A 42 11.17 -27.07 19.17
C LEU A 42 11.62 -25.73 18.60
N PHE A 43 10.95 -25.27 17.54
CA PHE A 43 11.24 -23.98 16.91
C PHE A 43 10.98 -22.82 17.87
N GLU A 44 11.87 -21.84 17.82
CA GLU A 44 11.74 -20.57 18.52
C GLU A 44 11.91 -19.44 17.51
N ASP A 45 10.86 -18.65 17.32
CA ASP A 45 10.82 -17.58 16.33
C ASP A 45 11.69 -16.39 16.77
N CYS A 46 12.77 -16.13 16.04
CA CYS A 46 13.65 -14.99 16.28
C CYS A 46 13.08 -13.66 15.78
N ASP A 47 12.14 -13.71 14.83
CA ASP A 47 11.54 -12.52 14.23
C ASP A 47 10.31 -12.04 15.03
N PHE A 48 9.72 -12.92 15.85
CA PHE A 48 8.59 -12.61 16.73
C PHE A 48 8.75 -13.30 18.10
N PRO A 49 9.67 -12.81 18.95
CA PRO A 49 10.07 -13.48 20.18
C PRO A 49 8.94 -13.52 21.22
N ALA A 50 8.91 -14.57 22.03
CA ALA A 50 7.93 -14.76 23.11
C ALA A 50 8.18 -13.84 24.33
N ASN A 51 8.01 -12.52 24.14
CA ASN A 51 8.17 -11.49 25.17
C ASN A 51 7.28 -10.25 24.90
N ASP A 52 7.31 -9.27 25.81
CA ASP A 52 6.49 -8.04 25.77
C ASP A 52 6.56 -7.27 24.44
N THR A 53 7.69 -7.29 23.72
CA THR A 53 7.85 -6.53 22.46
C THR A 53 6.96 -7.03 21.32
N SER A 54 6.55 -8.30 21.37
CA SER A 54 5.60 -8.90 20.44
C SER A 54 4.14 -8.65 20.84
N LEU A 55 3.90 -8.26 22.09
CA LEU A 55 2.58 -7.97 22.65
C LEU A 55 2.19 -6.50 22.43
N PHE A 56 2.95 -5.57 23.02
CA PHE A 56 2.62 -4.15 23.09
C PHE A 56 3.86 -3.29 22.84
N TYR A 57 3.66 -2.15 22.18
CA TYR A 57 4.70 -1.15 21.93
C TYR A 57 4.44 0.17 22.68
N SER A 58 3.20 0.42 23.10
CA SER A 58 2.81 1.67 23.79
C SER A 58 2.89 1.57 25.32
N GLU A 59 2.36 0.47 25.87
CA GLU A 59 2.23 0.24 27.31
C GLU A 59 2.68 -1.18 27.68
N LYS A 60 2.91 -1.44 28.97
CA LYS A 60 3.12 -2.82 29.45
C LYS A 60 1.76 -3.50 29.67
N PRO A 61 1.66 -4.83 29.47
CA PRO A 61 0.43 -5.54 29.77
C PRO A 61 0.04 -5.34 31.25
N PRO A 62 -1.25 -5.15 31.56
CA PRO A 62 -1.72 -4.85 32.92
C PRO A 62 -1.55 -6.04 33.88
N VAL A 63 -1.35 -7.25 33.34
CA VAL A 63 -1.01 -8.46 34.09
C VAL A 63 0.16 -9.18 33.39
N PRO A 64 1.00 -9.93 34.12
CA PRO A 64 2.10 -10.67 33.51
C PRO A 64 1.56 -11.85 32.70
N PHE A 65 1.61 -11.74 31.37
CA PHE A 65 1.32 -12.86 30.47
C PHE A 65 2.48 -13.84 30.44
N VAL A 66 2.16 -15.13 30.37
CA VAL A 66 3.14 -16.22 30.23
C VAL A 66 2.94 -16.85 28.86
N TRP A 67 4.00 -16.93 28.08
CA TRP A 67 3.98 -17.59 26.78
C TRP A 67 4.05 -19.11 26.97
N LYS A 68 3.08 -19.85 26.43
CA LYS A 68 2.97 -21.32 26.55
C LYS A 68 2.62 -21.96 25.22
N ARG A 69 3.16 -23.14 24.92
CA ARG A 69 2.75 -23.97 23.78
C ARG A 69 1.45 -24.71 24.11
N PRO A 70 0.60 -25.06 23.13
CA PRO A 70 -0.65 -25.81 23.34
C PRO A 70 -0.53 -27.06 24.21
N GLY A 71 0.54 -27.85 24.06
CA GLY A 71 0.82 -29.02 24.89
C GLY A 71 1.19 -28.74 26.37
N GLU A 72 1.42 -27.48 26.73
CA GLU A 72 1.61 -27.00 28.11
C GLU A 72 0.30 -26.44 28.73
N ILE A 73 -0.74 -26.32 27.91
CA ILE A 73 -2.07 -25.80 28.28
C ILE A 73 -3.07 -26.96 28.38
N VAL A 74 -3.09 -27.85 27.38
CA VAL A 74 -3.96 -29.03 27.31
C VAL A 74 -3.19 -30.31 27.00
N LYS A 75 -3.78 -31.46 27.32
CA LYS A 75 -3.14 -32.79 27.17
C LYS A 75 -3.08 -33.32 25.73
N ASP A 76 -4.03 -32.90 24.91
CA ASP A 76 -4.23 -33.38 23.54
C ASP A 76 -4.54 -32.18 22.64
N PRO A 77 -3.53 -31.35 22.32
CA PRO A 77 -3.72 -30.20 21.44
C PRO A 77 -3.93 -30.67 20.00
N GLN A 78 -4.94 -30.10 19.36
CA GLN A 78 -5.35 -30.39 17.99
C GLN A 78 -5.24 -29.09 17.18
N PHE A 79 -4.83 -29.19 15.91
CA PHE A 79 -4.74 -28.00 15.07
C PHE A 79 -6.14 -27.55 14.67
N ILE A 80 -6.93 -28.46 14.09
CA ILE A 80 -8.33 -28.28 13.68
C ILE A 80 -9.15 -29.49 14.16
N VAL A 81 -10.33 -29.28 14.73
CA VAL A 81 -11.23 -30.32 15.27
C VAL A 81 -12.56 -30.30 14.54
N GLY A 82 -12.90 -31.38 13.82
CA GLY A 82 -14.18 -31.46 13.10
C GLY A 82 -14.28 -30.62 11.81
N GLY A 83 -13.25 -29.84 11.50
CA GLY A 83 -13.20 -28.89 10.38
C GLY A 83 -13.10 -27.47 10.93
N ALA A 84 -12.38 -26.58 10.25
CA ALA A 84 -12.18 -25.22 10.74
C ALA A 84 -13.44 -24.38 10.46
N THR A 85 -14.17 -24.02 11.51
CA THR A 85 -15.48 -23.36 11.44
C THR A 85 -15.49 -22.00 12.13
N ARG A 86 -16.62 -21.30 12.02
CA ARG A 86 -16.81 -20.00 12.66
C ARG A 86 -16.90 -20.08 14.19
N THR A 87 -17.31 -21.21 14.78
CA THR A 87 -17.39 -21.34 16.26
C THR A 87 -16.01 -21.38 16.93
N ASP A 88 -14.98 -21.65 16.15
CA ASP A 88 -13.57 -21.68 16.55
C ASP A 88 -13.00 -20.26 16.79
N ILE A 89 -13.85 -19.24 16.62
CA ILE A 89 -13.53 -17.82 16.67
C ILE A 89 -14.31 -17.14 17.81
N CYS A 90 -13.65 -17.02 18.96
CA CYS A 90 -14.08 -16.25 20.13
C CYS A 90 -13.04 -15.18 20.49
N GLN A 91 -13.47 -13.92 20.58
CA GLN A 91 -12.60 -12.79 20.93
C GLN A 91 -12.12 -12.84 22.38
N GLY A 92 -10.83 -12.54 22.58
CA GLY A 92 -10.22 -12.33 23.89
C GLY A 92 -10.12 -10.84 24.27
N ASP A 93 -9.15 -10.48 25.12
CA ASP A 93 -8.98 -9.13 25.67
C ASP A 93 -8.33 -8.12 24.69
N LEU A 94 -8.42 -8.36 23.37
CA LEU A 94 -7.85 -7.51 22.31
C LEU A 94 -8.96 -6.84 21.50
N GLY A 95 -8.80 -5.56 21.18
CA GLY A 95 -9.75 -4.75 20.41
C GLY A 95 -9.59 -4.92 18.90
N ASP A 96 -9.61 -6.17 18.41
CA ASP A 96 -9.36 -6.54 17.01
C ASP A 96 -10.52 -7.34 16.38
N CYS A 97 -11.75 -7.15 16.87
CA CYS A 97 -12.99 -7.74 16.36
C CYS A 97 -13.13 -7.76 14.82
N TRP A 98 -12.62 -6.76 14.13
CA TRP A 98 -12.55 -6.65 12.67
C TRP A 98 -11.78 -7.80 12.01
N LEU A 99 -10.69 -8.26 12.62
CA LEU A 99 -9.92 -9.41 12.17
C LEU A 99 -10.74 -10.68 12.36
N LEU A 100 -11.33 -10.85 13.55
CA LEU A 100 -12.08 -12.06 13.89
C LEU A 100 -13.37 -12.20 13.07
N ALA A 101 -14.07 -11.11 12.77
CA ALA A 101 -15.21 -11.11 11.85
C ALA A 101 -14.78 -11.49 10.40
N ALA A 102 -13.56 -11.13 9.99
CA ALA A 102 -13.00 -11.63 8.73
C ALA A 102 -12.65 -13.12 8.80
N ILE A 103 -12.02 -13.62 9.89
CA ILE A 103 -11.68 -15.05 10.05
C ILE A 103 -12.97 -15.90 10.11
N ALA A 104 -14.00 -15.46 10.82
CA ALA A 104 -15.29 -16.13 10.84
C ALA A 104 -15.91 -16.19 9.42
N SER A 105 -15.80 -15.11 8.63
CA SER A 105 -16.23 -15.12 7.22
C SER A 105 -15.33 -15.98 6.31
N LEU A 106 -14.05 -16.18 6.66
CA LEU A 106 -13.11 -17.03 5.91
C LEU A 106 -13.52 -18.51 5.98
N THR A 107 -14.01 -18.96 7.14
CA THR A 107 -14.44 -20.35 7.35
C THR A 107 -15.61 -20.78 6.45
N LEU A 108 -16.33 -19.82 5.87
CA LEU A 108 -17.43 -20.09 4.93
C LEU A 108 -16.95 -20.51 3.52
N ASN A 109 -15.66 -20.37 3.23
CA ASN A 109 -15.05 -20.76 1.96
C ASN A 109 -13.79 -21.61 2.21
N GLU A 110 -13.98 -22.93 2.19
CA GLU A 110 -12.91 -23.93 2.42
C GLU A 110 -11.69 -23.73 1.52
N SER A 111 -11.88 -23.25 0.28
CA SER A 111 -10.76 -23.07 -0.66
C SER A 111 -9.88 -21.85 -0.31
N THR A 112 -10.50 -20.74 0.10
CA THR A 112 -9.79 -19.56 0.63
C THR A 112 -9.19 -19.86 2.00
N LEU A 113 -9.90 -20.61 2.85
CA LEU A 113 -9.41 -21.04 4.15
C LEU A 113 -8.15 -21.91 4.01
N ALA A 114 -8.17 -22.94 3.16
CA ALA A 114 -7.02 -23.80 2.90
C ALA A 114 -5.85 -23.07 2.21
N ARG A 115 -6.10 -21.90 1.62
CA ARG A 115 -5.07 -21.00 1.10
C ARG A 115 -4.36 -20.25 2.22
N VAL A 116 -5.11 -19.68 3.18
CA VAL A 116 -4.57 -18.91 4.30
C VAL A 116 -4.01 -19.79 5.42
N VAL A 117 -4.66 -20.94 5.66
CA VAL A 117 -4.34 -21.96 6.66
C VAL A 117 -4.00 -23.26 5.94
N PRO A 118 -2.72 -23.48 5.56
CA PRO A 118 -2.30 -24.70 4.88
C PRO A 118 -2.61 -25.96 5.72
N PRO A 119 -3.22 -27.00 5.12
CA PRO A 119 -3.63 -28.21 5.85
C PRO A 119 -2.49 -29.21 6.12
N ASP A 120 -1.23 -28.92 5.76
CA ASP A 120 -0.06 -29.78 6.04
C ASP A 120 0.57 -29.52 7.44
N GLN A 121 -0.29 -29.26 8.42
CA GLN A 121 0.05 -28.81 9.76
C GLN A 121 -0.75 -29.54 10.84
N ASP A 122 -0.07 -30.00 11.90
CA ASP A 122 -0.67 -30.75 13.00
C ASP A 122 0.31 -30.84 14.20
N PHE A 123 -0.22 -31.16 15.40
CA PHE A 123 0.54 -31.49 16.61
C PHE A 123 0.98 -32.98 16.67
N GLY A 124 0.54 -33.81 15.72
CA GLY A 124 0.88 -35.23 15.62
C GLY A 124 2.32 -35.54 15.16
N PRO A 125 2.55 -36.71 14.54
CA PRO A 125 3.89 -37.18 14.17
C PRO A 125 4.67 -36.19 13.29
N GLY A 126 5.84 -35.75 13.77
CA GLY A 126 6.65 -34.73 13.10
C GLY A 126 6.37 -33.29 13.57
N TYR A 127 5.61 -33.10 14.64
CA TYR A 127 5.57 -31.83 15.37
C TYR A 127 6.98 -31.33 15.74
N ALA A 128 7.19 -30.03 15.60
CA ALA A 128 8.42 -29.34 15.96
C ALA A 128 8.16 -27.92 16.51
N GLY A 129 6.96 -27.65 17.03
CA GLY A 129 6.58 -26.34 17.59
C GLY A 129 6.59 -25.19 16.57
N ILE A 130 6.29 -25.49 15.30
CA ILE A 130 6.38 -24.58 14.15
C ILE A 130 5.15 -24.72 13.24
N PHE A 131 4.59 -23.58 12.84
CA PHE A 131 3.42 -23.46 11.97
C PHE A 131 3.63 -22.33 10.95
N HIS A 132 2.81 -22.27 9.91
CA HIS A 132 2.84 -21.21 8.91
C HIS A 132 1.45 -20.87 8.35
N PHE A 133 1.29 -19.63 7.90
CA PHE A 133 0.05 -19.08 7.36
C PHE A 133 0.35 -18.19 6.16
N GLN A 134 -0.59 -18.07 5.22
CA GLN A 134 -0.39 -17.28 4.00
C GLN A 134 -1.30 -16.06 3.99
N PHE A 135 -0.72 -14.87 3.88
CA PHE A 135 -1.45 -13.62 3.75
C PHE A 135 -1.06 -12.91 2.46
N TRP A 136 -2.05 -12.32 1.80
CA TRP A 136 -1.82 -11.40 0.69
C TRP A 136 -1.39 -10.04 1.24
N GLN A 137 -0.33 -9.46 0.66
CA GLN A 137 0.15 -8.11 0.97
C GLN A 137 0.68 -7.47 -0.31
N HIS A 138 0.20 -6.27 -0.63
CA HIS A 138 0.77 -5.43 -1.72
C HIS A 138 0.92 -6.16 -3.07
N ASN A 139 -0.01 -7.04 -3.41
CA ASN A 139 0.00 -7.89 -4.61
C ASN A 139 1.05 -9.04 -4.64
N GLU A 140 1.55 -9.48 -3.48
CA GLU A 140 2.24 -10.76 -3.32
C GLU A 140 1.62 -11.59 -2.18
N TRP A 141 1.63 -12.92 -2.30
CA TRP A 141 1.31 -13.83 -1.19
C TRP A 141 2.58 -14.06 -0.36
N LEU A 142 2.47 -13.87 0.96
CA LEU A 142 3.54 -14.04 1.93
C LEU A 142 3.31 -15.26 2.80
N ASP A 143 4.33 -16.10 2.95
CA ASP A 143 4.33 -17.25 3.86
C ASP A 143 4.94 -16.81 5.19
N ILE A 144 4.10 -16.69 6.23
CA ILE A 144 4.47 -16.25 7.58
C ILE A 144 4.64 -17.48 8.47
N VAL A 145 5.88 -17.77 8.84
CA VAL A 145 6.24 -18.85 9.78
C VAL A 145 6.22 -18.31 11.21
N ILE A 146 5.67 -19.08 12.15
CA ILE A 146 5.67 -18.80 13.59
C ILE A 146 6.01 -20.05 14.41
N ASP A 147 6.46 -19.86 15.64
CA ASP A 147 6.34 -20.90 16.68
C ASP A 147 4.94 -20.91 17.32
N ASP A 148 4.61 -21.96 18.06
CA ASP A 148 3.30 -22.15 18.71
C ASP A 148 3.21 -21.62 20.15
N ARG A 149 4.17 -20.82 20.63
CA ARG A 149 4.04 -20.18 21.95
C ARG A 149 2.93 -19.12 21.89
N LEU A 150 1.89 -19.24 22.71
CA LEU A 150 0.75 -18.32 22.75
C LEU A 150 0.72 -17.56 24.09
N PRO A 151 0.26 -16.29 24.12
CA PRO A 151 0.11 -15.53 25.37
C PRO A 151 -1.01 -16.08 26.25
N THR A 152 -0.68 -16.43 27.50
CA THR A 152 -1.64 -16.97 28.48
C THR A 152 -1.67 -16.19 29.78
N PHE A 153 -2.81 -16.22 30.46
CA PHE A 153 -2.98 -15.82 31.85
C PHE A 153 -3.75 -16.90 32.62
N LYS A 154 -3.17 -17.42 33.71
CA LYS A 154 -3.73 -18.54 34.49
C LYS A 154 -4.13 -19.75 33.62
N ASP A 155 -3.22 -20.16 32.72
CA ASP A 155 -3.37 -21.31 31.82
C ASP A 155 -4.56 -21.21 30.85
N ARG A 156 -4.99 -19.98 30.53
CA ARG A 156 -5.97 -19.68 29.48
C ARG A 156 -5.37 -18.72 28.46
N LEU A 157 -5.74 -18.88 27.19
CA LEU A 157 -5.42 -17.93 26.13
C LEU A 157 -6.05 -16.57 26.46
N VAL A 158 -5.31 -15.49 26.18
CA VAL A 158 -5.76 -14.11 26.45
C VAL A 158 -6.45 -13.47 25.23
N PHE A 159 -6.07 -13.90 24.03
CA PHE A 159 -6.54 -13.37 22.76
C PHE A 159 -7.49 -14.37 22.07
N LEU A 160 -7.51 -14.42 20.73
CA LEU A 160 -8.37 -15.36 19.98
C LEU A 160 -8.19 -16.81 20.45
N HIS A 161 -9.31 -17.50 20.63
CA HIS A 161 -9.38 -18.91 20.99
C HIS A 161 -10.64 -19.56 20.39
N SER A 162 -10.63 -20.90 20.30
CA SER A 162 -11.81 -21.71 19.96
C SER A 162 -12.69 -21.94 21.19
N ALA A 163 -13.99 -22.13 20.96
CA ALA A 163 -14.91 -22.65 21.97
C ALA A 163 -14.49 -24.06 22.43
N ASP A 164 -13.91 -24.86 21.53
CA ASP A 164 -13.29 -26.14 21.85
C ASP A 164 -11.87 -25.95 22.39
N HIS A 165 -11.71 -26.18 23.69
CA HIS A 165 -10.46 -25.91 24.43
C HIS A 165 -9.20 -26.65 23.93
N ASN A 166 -9.34 -27.65 23.07
CA ASN A 166 -8.23 -28.39 22.49
C ASN A 166 -7.84 -27.92 21.08
N GLU A 167 -8.50 -26.93 20.49
CA GLU A 167 -8.24 -26.45 19.14
C GLU A 167 -7.47 -25.11 19.11
N PHE A 168 -6.48 -24.99 18.22
CA PHE A 168 -5.52 -23.87 18.25
C PHE A 168 -5.25 -23.16 16.91
N TRP A 169 -5.81 -23.59 15.76
CA TRP A 169 -5.51 -22.95 14.47
C TRP A 169 -5.83 -21.44 14.46
N SER A 170 -6.94 -21.03 15.08
CA SER A 170 -7.40 -19.65 15.10
C SER A 170 -6.46 -18.74 15.90
N ALA A 171 -6.08 -19.16 17.12
CA ALA A 171 -5.09 -18.48 17.95
C ALA A 171 -3.71 -18.35 17.26
N LEU A 172 -3.30 -19.38 16.52
CA LEU A 172 -2.05 -19.36 15.75
C LEU A 172 -2.14 -18.46 14.50
N LEU A 173 -3.30 -18.39 13.84
CA LEU A 173 -3.57 -17.49 12.71
C LEU A 173 -3.49 -16.02 13.15
N GLU A 174 -4.13 -15.67 14.27
CA GLU A 174 -4.02 -14.34 14.89
C GLU A 174 -2.57 -14.01 15.24
N LYS A 175 -1.81 -14.94 15.83
CA LYS A 175 -0.38 -14.75 16.11
C LYS A 175 0.43 -14.48 14.83
N ALA A 176 0.18 -15.21 13.75
CA ALA A 176 0.88 -14.99 12.48
C ALA A 176 0.52 -13.62 11.86
N TYR A 177 -0.73 -13.18 12.01
CA TYR A 177 -1.16 -11.86 11.57
C TYR A 177 -0.63 -10.72 12.47
N ALA A 178 -0.48 -10.96 13.77
CA ALA A 178 0.21 -10.08 14.72
C ALA A 178 1.70 -9.94 14.37
N LYS A 179 2.38 -11.05 14.04
CA LYS A 179 3.76 -11.05 13.50
C LYS A 179 3.85 -10.24 12.21
N LEU A 180 2.93 -10.46 11.27
CA LEU A 180 2.87 -9.69 10.02
C LEU A 180 2.74 -8.18 10.30
N ASN A 181 1.94 -7.78 11.28
CA ASN A 181 1.74 -6.37 11.63
C ASN A 181 2.76 -5.83 12.67
N GLY A 182 3.64 -6.68 13.17
CA GLY A 182 4.77 -6.37 14.06
C GLY A 182 4.50 -6.45 15.57
N SER A 183 3.25 -6.62 16.01
CA SER A 183 2.84 -6.87 17.41
C SER A 183 1.34 -7.17 17.48
N TYR A 184 0.86 -7.78 18.57
CA TYR A 184 -0.58 -7.91 18.83
C TYR A 184 -1.27 -6.54 18.96
N GLU A 185 -0.63 -5.56 19.61
CA GLU A 185 -1.18 -4.21 19.74
C GLU A 185 -1.43 -3.51 18.39
N ALA A 186 -0.64 -3.80 17.35
CA ALA A 186 -0.87 -3.23 16.02
C ALA A 186 -2.22 -3.63 15.40
N LEU A 187 -2.81 -4.73 15.87
CA LEU A 187 -4.14 -5.23 15.48
C LEU A 187 -5.29 -4.43 16.11
N LYS A 188 -5.07 -3.71 17.22
CA LYS A 188 -6.12 -2.86 17.83
C LYS A 188 -6.66 -1.85 16.82
N GLY A 189 -7.97 -1.89 16.58
CA GLY A 189 -8.72 -1.03 15.66
C GLY A 189 -8.42 -1.27 14.17
N GLY A 190 -9.47 -1.50 13.38
CA GLY A 190 -9.40 -1.72 11.94
C GLY A 190 -10.77 -1.90 11.30
N SER A 191 -10.79 -2.00 9.97
CA SER A 191 -11.97 -2.37 9.18
C SER A 191 -11.87 -3.84 8.77
N THR A 192 -12.99 -4.57 8.80
CA THR A 192 -13.08 -5.99 8.43
C THR A 192 -12.51 -6.24 7.04
N ILE A 193 -12.75 -5.27 6.14
CA ILE A 193 -12.27 -5.28 4.76
C ILE A 193 -10.75 -5.45 4.66
N GLU A 194 -9.97 -4.89 5.61
CA GLU A 194 -8.51 -5.01 5.62
C GLU A 194 -8.07 -6.49 5.74
N ALA A 195 -8.67 -7.23 6.67
CA ALA A 195 -8.35 -8.63 6.89
C ALA A 195 -8.92 -9.51 5.76
N MET A 196 -10.11 -9.20 5.26
CA MET A 196 -10.69 -9.92 4.11
C MET A 196 -9.81 -9.83 2.87
N GLU A 197 -9.26 -8.66 2.57
CA GLU A 197 -8.28 -8.48 1.49
C GLU A 197 -7.00 -9.28 1.73
N ASP A 198 -6.48 -9.27 2.96
CA ASP A 198 -5.25 -9.99 3.32
C ASP A 198 -5.45 -11.52 3.30
N PHE A 199 -6.68 -12.00 3.40
CA PHE A 199 -7.04 -13.41 3.29
C PHE A 199 -7.39 -13.87 1.87
N THR A 200 -7.61 -12.95 0.93
CA THR A 200 -8.14 -13.29 -0.41
C THR A 200 -7.32 -12.73 -1.58
N GLY A 201 -6.58 -11.64 -1.37
CA GLY A 201 -6.10 -10.77 -2.44
C GLY A 201 -7.23 -10.08 -3.22
N GLY A 202 -8.45 -10.07 -2.66
CA GLY A 202 -9.67 -9.52 -3.24
C GLY A 202 -9.71 -7.98 -3.21
N VAL A 203 -10.85 -7.43 -3.62
CA VAL A 203 -11.14 -6.00 -3.58
C VAL A 203 -12.32 -5.72 -2.67
N GLY A 204 -12.12 -4.80 -1.71
CA GLY A 204 -13.19 -4.29 -0.87
C GLY A 204 -14.15 -3.36 -1.61
N GLU A 205 -15.44 -3.44 -1.30
CA GLU A 205 -16.44 -2.40 -1.56
C GLU A 205 -17.24 -2.12 -0.27
N MET A 206 -17.37 -0.85 0.11
CA MET A 206 -18.17 -0.42 1.26
C MET A 206 -19.51 0.18 0.82
N PHE A 207 -20.58 -0.25 1.48
CA PHE A 207 -21.96 0.21 1.25
C PHE A 207 -22.53 0.84 2.52
N GLU A 208 -23.05 2.06 2.41
CA GLU A 208 -23.89 2.67 3.45
C GLU A 208 -25.33 2.16 3.29
N LEU A 209 -25.86 1.46 4.29
CA LEU A 209 -27.19 0.83 4.21
C LEU A 209 -28.31 1.85 4.01
N LYS A 210 -28.19 3.02 4.63
CA LYS A 210 -29.10 4.19 4.48
C LYS A 210 -29.15 4.76 3.05
N LYS A 211 -28.23 4.35 2.17
CA LYS A 211 -28.17 4.72 0.74
C LYS A 211 -28.16 3.48 -0.17
N SER A 212 -28.52 2.31 0.36
CA SER A 212 -28.53 1.05 -0.40
C SER A 212 -29.61 1.07 -1.49
N PRO A 213 -29.39 0.39 -2.63
CA PRO A 213 -30.38 0.29 -3.70
C PRO A 213 -31.49 -0.70 -3.33
N GLU A 214 -32.69 -0.59 -3.93
CA GLU A 214 -33.83 -1.48 -3.62
C GLU A 214 -33.52 -2.98 -3.83
N ASN A 215 -32.57 -3.32 -4.70
CA ASN A 215 -32.14 -4.69 -4.99
C ASN A 215 -30.95 -5.18 -4.13
N TYR A 216 -30.69 -4.53 -2.99
CA TYR A 216 -29.51 -4.82 -2.17
C TYR A 216 -29.49 -6.25 -1.60
N TYR A 217 -30.66 -6.79 -1.27
CA TYR A 217 -30.84 -8.19 -0.88
C TYR A 217 -30.29 -9.17 -1.94
N GLU A 218 -30.62 -8.94 -3.21
CA GLU A 218 -30.16 -9.77 -4.32
C GLU A 218 -28.68 -9.56 -4.64
N ILE A 219 -28.11 -8.39 -4.32
CA ILE A 219 -26.66 -8.12 -4.41
C ILE A 219 -25.90 -8.94 -3.37
N LEU A 220 -26.31 -8.88 -2.09
CA LEU A 220 -25.69 -9.67 -1.02
C LEU A 220 -25.82 -11.18 -1.26
N GLY A 221 -27.00 -11.64 -1.68
CA GLY A 221 -27.21 -13.05 -2.05
C GLY A 221 -26.36 -13.51 -3.24
N LYS A 222 -25.96 -12.62 -4.15
CA LYS A 222 -24.99 -12.93 -5.22
C LYS A 222 -23.54 -12.92 -4.70
N ALA A 223 -23.18 -12.02 -3.79
CA ALA A 223 -21.86 -11.95 -3.18
C ALA A 223 -21.54 -13.24 -2.39
N LEU A 224 -22.42 -13.62 -1.46
CA LEU A 224 -22.26 -14.85 -0.66
C LEU A 224 -22.20 -16.11 -1.54
N LYS A 225 -23.05 -16.21 -2.57
CA LYS A 225 -23.03 -17.34 -3.54
C LYS A 225 -21.78 -17.39 -4.43
N ARG A 226 -21.01 -16.31 -4.51
CA ARG A 226 -19.71 -16.24 -5.22
C ARG A 226 -18.52 -16.49 -4.27
N GLY A 227 -18.77 -16.74 -2.99
CA GLY A 227 -17.71 -16.88 -1.99
C GLY A 227 -17.07 -15.55 -1.58
N SER A 228 -17.66 -14.40 -1.94
CA SER A 228 -17.22 -13.10 -1.41
C SER A 228 -17.40 -13.06 0.10
N MET A 229 -16.41 -12.53 0.81
CA MET A 229 -16.50 -12.33 2.25
C MET A 229 -17.34 -11.08 2.54
N VAL A 230 -18.18 -11.12 3.58
CA VAL A 230 -19.10 -10.02 3.89
C VAL A 230 -19.09 -9.73 5.39
N GLY A 231 -18.80 -8.49 5.74
CA GLY A 231 -18.87 -7.95 7.09
C GLY A 231 -19.90 -6.83 7.18
N CYS A 232 -20.41 -6.56 8.39
CA CYS A 232 -21.31 -5.45 8.66
C CYS A 232 -21.01 -4.82 10.03
N SER A 233 -21.40 -3.55 10.19
CA SER A 233 -21.16 -2.81 11.43
C SER A 233 -22.24 -1.78 11.72
N ILE A 234 -22.33 -1.39 12.99
CA ILE A 234 -23.20 -0.34 13.51
C ILE A 234 -22.32 0.84 13.93
N ASP A 235 -22.60 2.04 13.45
CA ASP A 235 -21.78 3.22 13.74
C ASP A 235 -21.99 3.75 15.16
N ILE A 236 -20.93 4.30 15.73
CA ILE A 236 -20.94 4.99 17.03
C ILE A 236 -21.11 6.49 16.84
N SER A 237 -21.92 7.14 17.68
CA SER A 237 -22.05 8.61 17.66
C SER A 237 -20.91 9.33 18.39
N ASN A 238 -20.19 8.62 19.26
CA ASN A 238 -19.05 9.11 20.05
C ASN A 238 -18.24 7.91 20.60
N ALA A 239 -17.01 8.16 21.03
CA ALA A 239 -16.10 7.10 21.49
C ALA A 239 -16.58 6.32 22.74
N ALA A 240 -17.49 6.86 23.55
CA ALA A 240 -18.04 6.16 24.72
C ALA A 240 -19.12 5.13 24.34
N GLU A 241 -19.58 5.12 23.07
CA GLU A 241 -20.45 4.08 22.52
C GLU A 241 -19.69 2.91 21.87
N THR A 242 -18.36 2.91 21.90
CA THR A 242 -17.53 1.78 21.42
C THR A 242 -17.84 0.52 22.22
N GLU A 243 -18.16 -0.57 21.54
CA GLU A 243 -18.61 -1.85 22.13
C GLU A 243 -19.87 -1.74 23.02
N ALA A 244 -20.66 -0.66 22.88
CA ALA A 244 -21.87 -0.48 23.67
C ALA A 244 -23.03 -1.37 23.18
N ARG A 245 -23.65 -2.10 24.11
CA ARG A 245 -24.81 -2.97 23.85
C ARG A 245 -26.11 -2.17 23.72
N THR A 246 -26.80 -2.35 22.59
CA THR A 246 -28.13 -1.82 22.32
C THR A 246 -29.22 -2.57 23.10
N PRO A 247 -30.43 -1.99 23.27
CA PRO A 247 -31.57 -2.71 23.86
C PRO A 247 -31.93 -4.03 23.15
N TYR A 248 -31.61 -4.13 21.86
CA TYR A 248 -31.90 -5.29 21.02
C TYR A 248 -30.79 -6.37 21.03
N GLY A 249 -29.79 -6.21 21.88
CA GLY A 249 -28.70 -7.16 22.06
C GLY A 249 -27.45 -6.91 21.21
N LEU A 250 -27.60 -6.23 20.06
CA LEU A 250 -26.51 -5.86 19.14
C LEU A 250 -25.49 -4.90 19.79
N ILE A 251 -24.25 -4.92 19.32
CA ILE A 251 -23.11 -4.14 19.82
C ILE A 251 -22.73 -3.05 18.80
N LYS A 252 -22.53 -1.82 19.26
CA LYS A 252 -22.08 -0.70 18.41
C LYS A 252 -20.56 -0.64 18.30
N GLY A 253 -20.05 -0.09 17.19
CA GLY A 253 -18.61 0.08 16.96
C GLY A 253 -17.86 -1.24 16.84
N HIS A 254 -18.58 -2.31 16.47
CA HIS A 254 -18.13 -3.68 16.44
C HIS A 254 -18.36 -4.30 15.06
N ALA A 255 -17.48 -5.21 14.67
CA ALA A 255 -17.54 -5.90 13.39
C ALA A 255 -18.32 -7.22 13.52
N TYR A 256 -19.25 -7.45 12.60
CA TYR A 256 -20.03 -8.67 12.46
C TYR A 256 -19.77 -9.32 11.11
N SER A 257 -19.93 -10.63 11.01
CA SER A 257 -19.88 -11.36 9.73
C SER A 257 -21.30 -11.60 9.22
N VAL A 258 -21.56 -11.42 7.93
CA VAL A 258 -22.81 -11.91 7.30
C VAL A 258 -22.56 -13.33 6.78
N THR A 259 -23.21 -14.32 7.39
CA THR A 259 -22.92 -15.75 7.16
C THR A 259 -23.99 -16.47 6.35
N GLY A 260 -25.08 -15.79 5.98
CA GLY A 260 -26.17 -16.38 5.21
C GLY A 260 -27.25 -15.37 4.85
N ILE A 261 -28.03 -15.68 3.81
CA ILE A 261 -29.19 -14.90 3.39
C ILE A 261 -30.19 -15.84 2.71
N ASP A 262 -31.45 -15.81 3.11
CA ASP A 262 -32.43 -16.82 2.72
C ASP A 262 -33.87 -16.31 2.80
N GLU A 263 -34.76 -16.91 2.00
CA GLU A 263 -36.18 -16.56 1.98
C GLU A 263 -37.02 -17.74 2.47
N ILE A 264 -37.92 -17.48 3.42
CA ILE A 264 -38.81 -18.49 3.99
C ILE A 264 -40.28 -18.13 3.75
N ASN A 265 -41.15 -19.14 3.75
CA ASN A 265 -42.60 -18.92 3.78
C ASN A 265 -43.11 -19.01 5.22
N TYR A 266 -43.38 -17.86 5.81
CA TYR A 266 -43.97 -17.72 7.14
C TYR A 266 -45.46 -17.33 7.02
N GLN A 267 -46.35 -18.22 7.47
CA GLN A 267 -47.81 -17.98 7.49
C GLN A 267 -48.40 -17.53 6.13
N GLY A 268 -47.84 -18.00 5.01
CA GLY A 268 -48.27 -17.64 3.66
C GLY A 268 -47.62 -16.38 3.08
N ARG A 269 -46.69 -15.75 3.82
CA ARG A 269 -45.88 -14.61 3.37
C ARG A 269 -44.43 -15.03 3.17
N LYS A 270 -43.80 -14.52 2.11
CA LYS A 270 -42.35 -14.61 1.93
C LYS A 270 -41.68 -13.62 2.88
N VAL A 271 -40.78 -14.10 3.72
CA VAL A 271 -39.96 -13.28 4.62
C VAL A 271 -38.51 -13.43 4.21
N LYS A 272 -37.83 -12.29 4.01
CA LYS A 272 -36.42 -12.18 3.67
C LYS A 272 -35.61 -12.15 4.96
N LEU A 273 -34.76 -13.16 5.18
CA LEU A 273 -33.91 -13.28 6.37
C LEU A 273 -32.44 -13.12 6.02
N ILE A 274 -31.68 -12.58 6.96
CA ILE A 274 -30.21 -12.49 6.91
C ILE A 274 -29.64 -13.10 8.19
N ARG A 275 -28.54 -13.85 8.05
CA ARG A 275 -27.83 -14.49 9.15
C ARG A 275 -26.53 -13.75 9.42
N ILE A 276 -26.33 -13.37 10.68
CA ILE A 276 -25.24 -12.52 11.14
C ILE A 276 -24.55 -13.22 12.30
N ARG A 277 -23.21 -13.15 12.36
CA ARG A 277 -22.43 -13.69 13.47
C ARG A 277 -21.62 -12.62 14.18
N ASN A 278 -21.72 -12.61 15.51
CA ASN A 278 -20.85 -11.90 16.43
C ASN A 278 -19.52 -12.67 16.62
N PRO A 279 -18.34 -12.10 16.32
CA PRO A 279 -17.04 -12.75 16.56
C PRO A 279 -16.70 -12.98 18.05
N TRP A 280 -17.50 -12.48 18.99
CA TRP A 280 -17.38 -12.85 20.40
C TRP A 280 -17.76 -14.31 20.68
N GLY A 281 -18.51 -14.96 19.78
CA GLY A 281 -19.03 -16.31 20.00
C GLY A 281 -20.16 -16.39 21.04
N GLN A 282 -20.78 -15.25 21.34
CA GLN A 282 -21.84 -15.05 22.33
C GLN A 282 -22.49 -13.68 22.08
N VAL A 283 -23.60 -13.37 22.76
CA VAL A 283 -24.29 -12.08 22.76
C VAL A 283 -24.91 -11.74 21.40
N GLU A 284 -26.21 -12.07 21.31
CA GLU A 284 -26.97 -12.10 20.07
C GLU A 284 -28.13 -11.09 20.04
N TRP A 285 -28.75 -10.98 18.87
CA TRP A 285 -30.04 -10.31 18.65
C TRP A 285 -31.15 -10.94 19.50
N ASN A 286 -31.97 -10.11 20.14
CA ASN A 286 -33.08 -10.56 20.99
C ASN A 286 -34.49 -10.25 20.42
N GLY A 287 -34.56 -9.76 19.18
CA GLY A 287 -35.80 -9.44 18.48
C GLY A 287 -36.40 -10.62 17.72
N ALA A 288 -37.24 -10.33 16.73
CA ALA A 288 -37.88 -11.33 15.88
C ALA A 288 -36.83 -12.17 15.12
N TRP A 289 -37.09 -13.47 14.97
CA TRP A 289 -36.18 -14.45 14.35
C TRP A 289 -34.88 -14.78 15.11
N SER A 290 -34.66 -14.18 16.29
CA SER A 290 -33.65 -14.66 17.25
C SER A 290 -33.83 -16.15 17.60
N ASP A 291 -32.82 -16.77 18.18
CA ASP A 291 -32.77 -18.23 18.31
C ASP A 291 -33.84 -18.84 19.21
N ASN A 292 -34.35 -18.06 20.16
CA ASN A 292 -35.45 -18.44 21.04
C ASN A 292 -36.81 -17.82 20.62
N SER A 293 -36.87 -17.14 19.47
CA SER A 293 -38.02 -16.35 19.02
C SER A 293 -39.25 -17.23 18.69
N PRO A 294 -40.48 -16.79 19.04
CA PRO A 294 -41.68 -17.59 18.86
C PRO A 294 -42.05 -17.87 17.39
N GLU A 295 -41.59 -17.06 16.44
CA GLU A 295 -41.82 -17.19 14.99
C GLU A 295 -41.36 -18.57 14.47
N TRP A 296 -40.21 -19.04 14.98
CA TRP A 296 -39.68 -20.36 14.68
C TRP A 296 -40.65 -21.50 15.02
N ARG A 297 -41.63 -21.32 15.91
CA ARG A 297 -42.60 -22.39 16.26
C ARG A 297 -43.52 -22.75 15.09
N SER A 298 -43.74 -21.84 14.15
CA SER A 298 -44.53 -22.08 12.93
C SER A 298 -43.71 -22.41 11.67
N VAL A 299 -42.38 -22.47 11.78
CA VAL A 299 -41.49 -22.93 10.70
C VAL A 299 -41.30 -24.44 10.79
N SER A 300 -41.37 -25.14 9.65
CA SER A 300 -41.24 -26.60 9.62
C SER A 300 -39.84 -27.07 10.03
N PRO A 301 -39.69 -28.27 10.61
CA PRO A 301 -38.38 -28.81 10.99
C PRO A 301 -37.40 -28.95 9.82
N SER A 302 -37.90 -29.16 8.59
CA SER A 302 -37.06 -29.22 7.39
C SER A 302 -36.45 -27.85 7.05
N GLU A 303 -37.24 -26.78 7.15
CA GLU A 303 -36.75 -25.42 6.90
C GLU A 303 -35.78 -24.97 7.99
N LYS A 304 -36.04 -25.27 9.27
CA LYS A 304 -35.08 -24.99 10.35
C LYS A 304 -33.73 -25.66 10.11
N LYS A 305 -33.75 -26.94 9.71
CA LYS A 305 -32.52 -27.68 9.40
C LYS A 305 -31.80 -27.11 8.18
N ARG A 306 -32.53 -26.62 7.18
CA ARG A 306 -31.98 -25.96 5.98
C ARG A 306 -31.29 -24.64 6.31
N LEU A 307 -31.81 -23.90 7.30
CA LEU A 307 -31.31 -22.61 7.77
C LEU A 307 -30.25 -22.74 8.88
N TYR A 308 -29.86 -23.96 9.26
CA TYR A 308 -28.95 -24.25 10.37
C TYR A 308 -29.37 -23.57 11.70
N GLN A 309 -30.67 -23.45 11.95
CA GLN A 309 -31.17 -22.87 13.19
C GLN A 309 -30.88 -23.81 14.37
N THR A 310 -30.02 -23.35 15.28
CA THR A 310 -29.52 -24.13 16.41
C THR A 310 -29.58 -23.23 17.63
N ALA A 311 -30.52 -23.46 18.56
CA ALA A 311 -30.71 -22.57 19.72
C ALA A 311 -29.58 -22.68 20.75
N LEU A 312 -28.45 -22.03 20.45
CA LEU A 312 -27.18 -21.99 21.17
C LEU A 312 -26.71 -20.54 21.17
N ASP A 313 -26.18 -20.04 22.31
CA ASP A 313 -25.53 -18.73 22.38
C ASP A 313 -24.10 -18.89 21.81
N ASP A 314 -23.99 -18.93 20.47
CA ASP A 314 -22.74 -19.11 19.71
C ASP A 314 -22.34 -17.85 18.91
N GLY A 315 -23.13 -16.79 19.06
CA GLY A 315 -22.98 -15.49 18.43
C GLY A 315 -23.66 -15.39 17.06
N GLU A 316 -24.15 -16.49 16.46
CA GLU A 316 -24.85 -16.48 15.19
C GLU A 316 -26.38 -16.42 15.37
N PHE A 317 -27.03 -15.47 14.69
CA PHE A 317 -28.47 -15.29 14.75
C PHE A 317 -29.04 -14.94 13.38
N TRP A 318 -30.33 -15.23 13.21
CA TRP A 318 -31.13 -14.72 12.09
C TRP A 318 -31.91 -13.46 12.49
N MET A 319 -32.11 -12.56 11.54
CA MET A 319 -33.04 -11.43 11.67
C MET A 319 -33.74 -11.15 10.34
N GLU A 320 -34.84 -10.40 10.37
CA GLU A 320 -35.52 -9.95 9.15
C GLU A 320 -34.65 -8.89 8.43
N PHE A 321 -34.65 -8.89 7.09
CA PHE A 321 -33.79 -8.00 6.33
C PHE A 321 -34.10 -6.51 6.54
N GLU A 322 -35.36 -6.16 6.83
CA GLU A 322 -35.76 -4.79 7.16
C GLU A 322 -35.29 -4.36 8.58
N ASP A 323 -35.23 -5.31 9.53
CA ASP A 323 -34.59 -5.06 10.82
C ASP A 323 -33.08 -4.83 10.63
N PHE A 324 -32.43 -5.58 9.73
CA PHE A 324 -31.02 -5.35 9.40
C PHE A 324 -30.77 -3.97 8.79
N LEU A 325 -31.57 -3.54 7.80
CA LEU A 325 -31.46 -2.22 7.18
C LEU A 325 -31.72 -1.05 8.14
N SER A 326 -32.47 -1.29 9.23
CA SER A 326 -32.79 -0.26 10.23
C SER A 326 -31.80 -0.20 11.41
N HIS A 327 -31.13 -1.31 11.73
CA HIS A 327 -30.20 -1.40 12.87
C HIS A 327 -28.72 -1.29 12.50
N PHE A 328 -28.33 -1.67 11.28
CA PHE A 328 -26.94 -1.58 10.81
C PHE A 328 -26.72 -0.36 9.91
N ASP A 329 -25.49 0.16 9.89
CA ASP A 329 -25.13 1.35 9.12
C ASP A 329 -24.34 1.02 7.85
N LYS A 330 -23.45 0.03 7.94
CA LYS A 330 -22.46 -0.28 6.90
C LYS A 330 -22.34 -1.78 6.64
N VAL A 331 -21.99 -2.08 5.40
CA VAL A 331 -21.59 -3.42 4.95
C VAL A 331 -20.33 -3.32 4.10
N GLU A 332 -19.40 -4.22 4.35
CA GLU A 332 -18.12 -4.36 3.67
C GLU A 332 -18.15 -5.68 2.91
N ILE A 333 -18.00 -5.65 1.58
CA ILE A 333 -17.96 -6.84 0.73
C ILE A 333 -16.56 -6.94 0.13
N CYS A 334 -15.82 -8.00 0.44
CA CYS A 334 -14.58 -8.32 -0.25
C CYS A 334 -14.84 -9.33 -1.36
N ASN A 335 -14.76 -8.87 -2.61
CA ASN A 335 -14.92 -9.70 -3.79
C ASN A 335 -13.61 -10.41 -4.14
N LEU A 336 -13.68 -11.72 -4.32
CA LEU A 336 -12.54 -12.55 -4.69
C LEU A 336 -11.98 -12.14 -6.07
N THR A 337 -10.65 -12.09 -6.17
CA THR A 337 -9.93 -11.93 -7.44
C THR A 337 -10.03 -13.20 -8.30
N PRO A 338 -9.72 -13.11 -9.61
CA PRO A 338 -9.70 -14.28 -10.50
C PRO A 338 -8.83 -15.44 -10.00
N ASP A 339 -7.77 -15.15 -9.24
CA ASP A 339 -6.84 -16.13 -8.67
C ASP A 339 -7.46 -16.96 -7.53
N ALA A 340 -8.53 -16.46 -6.90
CA ALA A 340 -9.26 -17.11 -5.82
C ALA A 340 -10.61 -17.71 -6.29
N LEU A 341 -10.90 -17.68 -7.59
CA LEU A 341 -12.13 -18.21 -8.19
C LEU A 341 -11.82 -19.46 -9.04
N GLU A 342 -12.62 -20.51 -8.88
CA GLU A 342 -12.54 -21.70 -9.74
C GLU A 342 -12.77 -21.35 -11.22
N ASP A 343 -12.12 -22.09 -12.14
CA ASP A 343 -12.11 -21.82 -13.59
C ASP A 343 -13.48 -21.83 -14.30
N LYS A 344 -14.57 -22.10 -13.60
CA LYS A 344 -15.95 -22.10 -14.11
C LYS A 344 -16.70 -20.77 -13.92
N THR A 345 -16.12 -19.77 -13.26
CA THR A 345 -16.79 -18.47 -13.10
C THR A 345 -16.84 -17.68 -14.41
N MET A 346 -18.04 -17.34 -14.88
CA MET A 346 -18.25 -16.72 -16.21
C MET A 346 -17.71 -15.29 -16.38
N HIS A 347 -17.35 -14.60 -15.30
CA HIS A 347 -16.79 -13.25 -15.34
C HIS A 347 -15.57 -13.19 -14.43
N LYS A 348 -14.39 -13.01 -15.01
CA LYS A 348 -13.12 -12.75 -14.29
C LYS A 348 -12.80 -11.26 -14.45
N TRP A 349 -12.52 -10.55 -13.35
CA TRP A 349 -12.06 -9.16 -13.39
C TRP A 349 -10.64 -9.08 -13.96
N GLU A 350 -10.39 -8.21 -14.93
CA GLU A 350 -9.02 -7.86 -15.33
C GLU A 350 -8.43 -6.94 -14.25
N VAL A 351 -7.25 -7.28 -13.73
CA VAL A 351 -6.62 -6.55 -12.61
C VAL A 351 -5.30 -5.96 -13.05
N THR A 352 -5.14 -4.66 -12.86
CA THR A 352 -3.86 -3.97 -13.04
C THR A 352 -3.44 -3.29 -11.74
N VAL A 353 -2.14 -3.35 -11.44
CA VAL A 353 -1.59 -2.93 -10.15
C VAL A 353 -0.38 -2.02 -10.37
N HIS A 354 -0.42 -0.85 -9.76
CA HIS A 354 0.64 0.15 -9.79
C HIS A 354 1.14 0.41 -8.38
N GLN A 355 2.45 0.52 -8.21
CA GLN A 355 3.06 0.91 -6.95
C GLN A 355 3.61 2.32 -7.08
N GLY A 356 3.50 3.12 -6.03
CA GLY A 356 4.06 4.47 -6.00
C GLY A 356 4.27 4.95 -4.57
N SER A 357 4.80 6.17 -4.45
CA SER A 357 5.15 6.78 -3.18
C SER A 357 4.83 8.27 -3.20
N TRP A 358 4.22 8.77 -2.13
CA TRP A 358 4.18 10.19 -1.81
C TRP A 358 5.44 10.51 -0.99
N VAL A 359 6.37 11.26 -1.59
CA VAL A 359 7.63 11.69 -0.96
C VAL A 359 7.58 13.20 -0.78
N ARG A 360 7.89 13.68 0.41
CA ARG A 360 7.83 15.10 0.74
C ARG A 360 8.82 15.88 -0.12
N GLY A 361 8.37 17.04 -0.60
CA GLY A 361 9.13 17.87 -1.52
C GLY A 361 9.08 17.44 -3.00
N ALA A 362 8.65 16.22 -3.33
CA ALA A 362 8.71 15.71 -4.71
C ALA A 362 7.37 15.24 -5.26
N THR A 363 6.67 14.34 -4.57
CA THR A 363 5.43 13.70 -5.05
C THR A 363 4.29 13.71 -4.02
N ALA A 364 4.53 14.12 -2.77
CA ALA A 364 3.48 14.35 -1.77
C ALA A 364 2.79 15.70 -2.02
N GLY A 365 1.95 15.77 -3.06
CA GLY A 365 1.34 17.00 -3.55
C GLY A 365 0.03 17.40 -2.85
N GLY A 366 -0.57 16.51 -2.05
CA GLY A 366 -1.88 16.71 -1.42
C GLY A 366 -3.04 16.66 -2.41
N CYS A 367 -4.27 16.84 -1.94
CA CYS A 367 -5.47 16.76 -2.78
C CYS A 367 -5.72 18.03 -3.61
N ARG A 368 -6.77 18.02 -4.45
CA ARG A 368 -7.09 19.12 -5.39
C ARG A 368 -7.32 20.50 -4.73
N ASN A 369 -7.52 20.57 -3.42
CA ASN A 369 -7.57 21.82 -2.67
C ASN A 369 -6.22 22.58 -2.76
N PHE A 370 -5.11 21.84 -2.81
CA PHE A 370 -3.74 22.35 -2.86
C PHE A 370 -3.24 22.42 -4.30
N ILE A 371 -3.91 23.21 -5.15
CA ILE A 371 -3.68 23.23 -6.61
C ILE A 371 -2.22 23.53 -7.02
N GLU A 372 -1.48 24.24 -6.18
CA GLU A 372 -0.08 24.60 -6.43
C GLU A 372 0.85 23.38 -6.41
N THR A 373 0.52 22.35 -5.62
CA THR A 373 1.30 21.11 -5.47
C THR A 373 0.59 19.85 -6.00
N PHE A 374 -0.75 19.86 -6.12
CA PHE A 374 -1.58 18.71 -6.53
C PHE A 374 -1.09 17.99 -7.80
N TRP A 375 -0.59 18.75 -8.78
CA TRP A 375 -0.12 18.24 -10.07
C TRP A 375 1.16 17.38 -9.97
N THR A 376 1.89 17.48 -8.85
CA THR A 376 3.15 16.74 -8.59
C THR A 376 2.92 15.32 -8.07
N ASN A 377 1.70 14.98 -7.63
CA ASN A 377 1.36 13.60 -7.28
C ASN A 377 1.55 12.67 -8.49
N PRO A 378 1.83 11.36 -8.27
CA PRO A 378 1.93 10.40 -9.36
C PRO A 378 0.64 10.33 -10.18
N GLN A 379 0.75 10.11 -11.48
CA GLN A 379 -0.38 10.14 -12.42
C GLN A 379 -0.43 8.81 -13.17
N PHE A 380 -1.59 8.14 -13.17
CA PHE A 380 -1.76 6.84 -13.83
C PHE A 380 -2.81 6.95 -14.93
N ARG A 381 -2.41 6.64 -16.17
CA ARG A 381 -3.35 6.57 -17.28
C ARG A 381 -4.21 5.33 -17.15
N LEU A 382 -5.48 5.50 -17.45
CA LEU A 382 -6.50 4.46 -17.58
C LEU A 382 -7.18 4.62 -18.94
N GLN A 383 -7.01 3.65 -19.83
CA GLN A 383 -7.64 3.60 -21.14
C GLN A 383 -8.75 2.54 -21.12
N LEU A 384 -9.98 2.98 -21.36
CA LEU A 384 -11.18 2.14 -21.42
C LEU A 384 -11.62 2.02 -22.89
N SER A 385 -11.60 0.82 -23.45
CA SER A 385 -11.87 0.58 -24.89
C SER A 385 -13.15 -0.20 -25.17
N GLU A 386 -13.45 -1.21 -24.35
CA GLU A 386 -14.57 -2.12 -24.54
C GLU A 386 -15.66 -1.85 -23.51
N LYS A 387 -16.92 -1.74 -23.97
CA LYS A 387 -18.10 -1.56 -23.12
C LYS A 387 -18.51 -2.88 -22.48
N ASP A 388 -19.19 -2.81 -21.34
CA ASP A 388 -19.71 -4.00 -20.66
C ASP A 388 -20.92 -4.59 -21.39
N ASP A 389 -21.21 -5.87 -21.14
CA ASP A 389 -22.23 -6.60 -21.89
C ASP A 389 -23.65 -6.05 -21.58
N GLY A 390 -24.26 -5.42 -22.57
CA GLY A 390 -25.57 -4.77 -22.44
C GLY A 390 -25.54 -3.35 -21.87
N GLN A 391 -24.36 -2.76 -21.65
CA GLN A 391 -24.20 -1.39 -21.16
C GLN A 391 -23.56 -0.46 -22.22
N ASN A 392 -23.66 0.85 -22.00
CA ASN A 392 -23.06 1.86 -22.87
C ASN A 392 -21.69 2.37 -22.40
N GLU A 393 -21.25 1.93 -21.24
CA GLU A 393 -20.09 2.40 -20.48
C GLU A 393 -19.19 1.22 -20.10
N CYS A 394 -18.09 1.52 -19.43
CA CYS A 394 -17.07 0.58 -18.98
C CYS A 394 -17.02 0.62 -17.44
N THR A 395 -17.32 -0.50 -16.79
CA THR A 395 -17.32 -0.62 -15.33
C THR A 395 -15.93 -1.00 -14.84
N PHE A 396 -15.45 -0.25 -13.84
CA PHE A 396 -14.23 -0.58 -13.11
C PHE A 396 -14.32 -0.18 -11.64
N ILE A 397 -13.51 -0.80 -10.80
CA ILE A 397 -13.27 -0.42 -9.42
C ILE A 397 -11.85 0.14 -9.36
N ALA A 398 -11.69 1.36 -8.82
CA ALA A 398 -10.37 1.87 -8.46
C ALA A 398 -10.21 1.72 -6.94
N ALA A 399 -9.03 1.27 -6.53
CA ALA A 399 -8.70 0.87 -5.16
C ALA A 399 -7.31 1.39 -4.81
N LEU A 400 -7.21 2.31 -3.84
CA LEU A 400 -5.97 2.97 -3.44
C LEU A 400 -5.59 2.59 -2.01
N MET A 401 -4.51 1.82 -1.85
CA MET A 401 -4.05 1.25 -0.58
C MET A 401 -2.77 1.89 -0.03
N GLN A 402 -2.91 2.35 1.21
CA GLN A 402 -1.99 2.36 2.35
C GLN A 402 -0.93 1.26 2.56
N LYS A 403 0.34 1.41 2.17
CA LYS A 403 1.33 0.36 2.53
C LYS A 403 1.82 0.46 3.98
N ASP A 404 1.97 -0.69 4.63
CA ASP A 404 2.70 -0.94 5.89
C ASP A 404 2.38 -0.07 7.14
N ARG A 405 1.39 0.83 7.09
CA ARG A 405 1.10 1.80 8.18
C ARG A 405 0.91 1.16 9.56
N ARG A 406 0.31 -0.04 9.65
CA ARG A 406 0.15 -0.78 10.93
C ARG A 406 1.50 -1.10 11.59
N LYS A 407 2.50 -1.55 10.83
CA LYS A 407 3.88 -1.82 11.32
C LYS A 407 4.58 -0.54 11.80
N LEU A 408 4.17 0.61 11.26
CA LEU A 408 4.72 1.92 11.58
C LEU A 408 4.01 2.61 12.77
N LYS A 409 2.91 2.07 13.31
CA LYS A 409 2.25 2.59 14.53
C LYS A 409 3.23 2.71 15.72
N LYS A 410 4.15 1.75 15.87
CA LYS A 410 5.22 1.79 16.90
C LYS A 410 6.24 2.93 16.74
N LEU A 411 6.24 3.60 15.58
CA LEU A 411 7.03 4.80 15.28
C LEU A 411 6.15 6.07 15.27
N GLY A 412 4.91 5.99 15.74
CA GLY A 412 3.95 7.10 15.77
C GLY A 412 3.22 7.37 14.44
N ALA A 413 3.27 6.46 13.47
CA ALA A 413 2.58 6.65 12.20
C ALA A 413 1.11 6.21 12.27
N GLU A 414 0.20 7.10 11.89
CA GLU A 414 -1.24 6.83 11.77
C GLU A 414 -1.64 6.51 10.32
N MET A 415 -2.90 6.13 10.08
CA MET A 415 -3.46 6.07 8.73
C MET A 415 -3.63 7.50 8.18
N LEU A 416 -3.04 7.80 7.03
CA LEU A 416 -3.23 9.09 6.37
C LEU A 416 -4.63 9.19 5.77
N THR A 417 -5.21 10.38 5.72
CA THR A 417 -6.45 10.59 4.96
C THR A 417 -6.13 10.53 3.47
N ILE A 418 -6.58 9.50 2.75
CA ILE A 418 -6.25 9.27 1.33
C ILE A 418 -7.49 9.32 0.44
N GLY A 419 -7.26 9.51 -0.86
CA GLY A 419 -8.29 9.50 -1.90
C GLY A 419 -7.69 9.72 -3.29
N TYR A 420 -8.54 9.80 -4.31
CA TYR A 420 -8.08 10.00 -5.70
C TYR A 420 -9.08 10.77 -6.55
N ALA A 421 -8.59 11.35 -7.64
CA ALA A 421 -9.39 12.03 -8.65
C ALA A 421 -9.10 11.45 -10.04
N ILE A 422 -10.13 11.42 -10.89
CA ILE A 422 -10.08 10.89 -12.26
C ILE A 422 -10.45 12.00 -13.24
N TYR A 423 -9.54 12.33 -14.15
CA TYR A 423 -9.68 13.35 -15.17
C TYR A 423 -9.73 12.72 -16.56
N GLU A 424 -10.38 13.36 -17.53
CA GLU A 424 -10.29 13.00 -18.94
C GLU A 424 -8.94 13.50 -19.51
N SER A 425 -8.23 12.64 -20.23
CA SER A 425 -6.87 12.93 -20.74
C SER A 425 -6.94 13.61 -22.11
N PRO A 426 -6.47 14.87 -22.27
CA PRO A 426 -6.51 15.58 -23.55
C PRO A 426 -5.44 15.12 -24.55
N SER A 427 -4.34 14.51 -24.07
CA SER A 427 -3.19 14.10 -24.88
C SER A 427 -2.74 12.67 -24.54
N LYS A 428 -1.82 12.14 -25.36
CA LYS A 428 -1.41 10.73 -25.33
C LYS A 428 -0.11 10.42 -24.57
N GLU A 429 0.75 11.37 -24.23
CA GLU A 429 2.12 11.03 -23.76
C GLU A 429 2.70 11.84 -22.59
N GLU A 430 2.23 13.06 -22.29
CA GLU A 430 2.84 13.90 -21.23
C GLU A 430 2.09 13.87 -19.88
N GLN A 431 2.85 14.12 -18.80
CA GLN A 431 2.33 14.37 -17.46
C GLN A 431 1.55 15.69 -17.43
N LEU A 432 0.37 15.70 -16.81
CA LEU A 432 -0.48 16.88 -16.73
C LEU A 432 0.11 17.90 -15.74
N THR A 433 0.17 19.16 -16.17
CA THR A 433 0.74 20.26 -15.39
C THR A 433 -0.32 20.97 -14.54
N LYS A 434 0.14 21.84 -13.63
CA LYS A 434 -0.65 22.74 -12.78
C LYS A 434 -1.80 23.43 -13.50
N ASP A 435 -1.57 23.98 -14.69
CA ASP A 435 -2.59 24.75 -15.42
C ASP A 435 -3.72 23.87 -15.98
N PHE A 436 -3.45 22.61 -16.36
CA PHE A 436 -4.51 21.69 -16.74
C PHE A 436 -5.54 21.55 -15.60
N PHE A 437 -5.07 21.30 -14.37
CA PHE A 437 -5.95 21.12 -13.22
C PHE A 437 -6.63 22.39 -12.73
N ARG A 438 -6.11 23.58 -13.08
CA ARG A 438 -6.79 24.87 -12.83
C ARG A 438 -8.04 25.03 -13.67
N TYR A 439 -8.02 24.60 -14.93
CA TYR A 439 -9.12 24.82 -15.89
C TYR A 439 -10.03 23.61 -16.13
N HIS A 440 -9.65 22.40 -15.71
CA HIS A 440 -10.44 21.18 -15.92
C HIS A 440 -10.98 20.61 -14.60
N SER A 441 -12.24 20.14 -14.62
CA SER A 441 -12.88 19.43 -13.50
C SER A 441 -12.64 17.92 -13.60
N SER A 442 -12.66 17.24 -12.44
CA SER A 442 -12.61 15.78 -12.37
C SER A 442 -13.90 15.17 -12.91
N LYS A 443 -13.80 14.13 -13.75
CA LYS A 443 -14.96 13.35 -14.23
C LYS A 443 -15.52 12.43 -13.15
N ALA A 444 -14.62 11.85 -12.37
CA ALA A 444 -14.93 11.04 -11.20
C ALA A 444 -13.87 11.26 -10.11
N ARG A 445 -14.15 10.81 -8.88
CA ARG A 445 -13.24 10.87 -7.73
C ARG A 445 -13.72 9.90 -6.66
N SER A 446 -12.87 9.55 -5.70
CA SER A 446 -13.33 8.82 -4.51
C SER A 446 -14.45 9.60 -3.81
N LYS A 447 -15.47 8.91 -3.27
CA LYS A 447 -16.64 9.56 -2.65
C LYS A 447 -16.26 10.45 -1.47
N THR A 448 -15.22 10.08 -0.74
CA THR A 448 -14.70 10.79 0.44
C THR A 448 -13.20 10.58 0.53
N TYR A 449 -12.51 11.51 1.19
CA TYR A 449 -11.12 11.33 1.64
C TYR A 449 -11.18 10.85 3.07
N ILE A 450 -10.64 9.66 3.34
CA ILE A 450 -10.80 8.97 4.63
C ILE A 450 -9.49 8.30 5.06
N ASN A 451 -9.27 8.20 6.36
CA ASN A 451 -8.10 7.61 6.99
C ASN A 451 -8.21 6.08 7.16
N LEU A 452 -8.62 5.39 6.08
CA LEU A 452 -8.61 3.93 6.00
C LEU A 452 -7.33 3.41 5.35
N ARG A 453 -7.07 2.10 5.48
CA ARG A 453 -5.97 1.43 4.79
C ARG A 453 -6.15 1.47 3.27
N GLU A 454 -7.34 1.18 2.78
CA GLU A 454 -7.69 1.34 1.36
C GLU A 454 -8.95 2.22 1.22
N VAL A 455 -8.98 2.99 0.13
CA VAL A 455 -10.20 3.65 -0.37
C VAL A 455 -10.51 3.08 -1.74
N SER A 456 -11.70 2.50 -1.88
CA SER A 456 -12.17 1.89 -3.11
C SER A 456 -13.56 2.40 -3.52
N ASP A 457 -13.75 2.63 -4.81
CA ASP A 457 -15.03 3.00 -5.39
C ASP A 457 -15.22 2.37 -6.77
N ARG A 458 -16.46 1.95 -7.04
CA ARG A 458 -16.92 1.48 -8.35
C ARG A 458 -17.36 2.67 -9.21
N PHE A 459 -16.89 2.68 -10.45
CA PHE A 459 -17.21 3.68 -11.46
C PHE A 459 -17.74 3.02 -12.73
N SER A 460 -18.57 3.78 -13.44
CA SER A 460 -18.96 3.52 -14.81
C SER A 460 -18.62 4.79 -15.59
N LEU A 461 -17.80 4.66 -16.64
CA LEU A 461 -17.40 5.78 -17.50
C LEU A 461 -17.47 5.34 -18.97
N PRO A 462 -17.78 6.25 -19.91
CA PRO A 462 -17.76 5.91 -21.33
C PRO A 462 -16.33 5.52 -21.80
N PRO A 463 -16.19 4.78 -22.92
CA PRO A 463 -14.89 4.48 -23.51
C PRO A 463 -14.09 5.75 -23.78
N GLY A 464 -12.83 5.79 -23.34
CA GLY A 464 -12.03 7.02 -23.31
C GLY A 464 -10.65 6.84 -22.69
N ASN A 465 -9.91 7.96 -22.62
CA ASN A 465 -8.61 8.03 -21.94
C ASN A 465 -8.75 8.90 -20.69
N TYR A 466 -8.33 8.36 -19.55
CA TYR A 466 -8.43 9.01 -18.25
C TYR A 466 -7.08 9.03 -17.54
N ILE A 467 -6.89 9.98 -16.63
CA ILE A 467 -5.77 10.01 -15.67
C ILE A 467 -6.34 9.91 -14.26
N VAL A 468 -5.89 8.89 -13.51
CA VAL A 468 -6.15 8.68 -12.09
C VAL A 468 -5.00 9.27 -11.29
N ILE A 469 -5.31 10.07 -10.28
CA ILE A 469 -4.34 10.79 -9.45
C ILE A 469 -4.58 10.41 -7.99
N PRO A 470 -3.81 9.45 -7.44
CA PRO A 470 -3.86 9.10 -6.03
C PRO A 470 -3.12 10.13 -5.18
N THR A 471 -3.78 10.61 -4.11
CA THR A 471 -3.24 11.67 -3.23
C THR A 471 -3.60 11.43 -1.76
N THR A 472 -2.74 11.90 -0.88
CA THR A 472 -3.11 12.25 0.50
C THR A 472 -4.00 13.50 0.50
N PHE A 473 -4.78 13.72 1.56
CA PHE A 473 -5.61 14.92 1.69
C PHE A 473 -4.72 16.17 1.82
N GLU A 474 -3.84 16.19 2.81
CA GLU A 474 -2.84 17.24 3.02
C GLU A 474 -1.59 16.99 2.16
N PRO A 475 -0.90 18.05 1.70
CA PRO A 475 0.41 17.93 1.07
C PRO A 475 1.48 17.48 2.08
N HIS A 476 2.66 17.15 1.58
CA HIS A 476 3.85 16.81 2.39
C HIS A 476 3.74 15.53 3.25
N GLN A 477 2.61 14.82 3.23
CA GLN A 477 2.44 13.55 3.94
C GLN A 477 3.11 12.40 3.19
N GLU A 478 3.91 11.60 3.89
CA GLU A 478 4.72 10.54 3.29
C GLU A 478 4.12 9.15 3.55
N ALA A 479 3.90 8.40 2.47
CA ALA A 479 3.61 6.97 2.48
C ALA A 479 3.84 6.34 1.10
N ASP A 480 4.18 5.04 1.10
CA ASP A 480 4.05 4.19 -0.07
C ASP A 480 2.60 3.78 -0.26
N PHE A 481 2.18 3.64 -1.53
CA PHE A 481 0.84 3.20 -1.89
C PHE A 481 0.83 2.13 -2.98
N CYS A 482 -0.34 1.53 -3.16
CA CYS A 482 -0.68 0.60 -4.23
C CYS A 482 -2.02 1.04 -4.85
N LEU A 483 -2.04 1.33 -6.16
CA LEU A 483 -3.27 1.61 -6.90
C LEU A 483 -3.64 0.36 -7.72
N ARG A 484 -4.80 -0.22 -7.43
CA ARG A 484 -5.37 -1.38 -8.10
C ARG A 484 -6.57 -0.93 -8.94
N ILE A 485 -6.63 -1.33 -10.21
CA ILE A 485 -7.80 -1.13 -11.07
C ILE A 485 -8.33 -2.50 -11.47
N PHE A 486 -9.60 -2.76 -11.15
CA PHE A 486 -10.34 -3.97 -11.51
C PHE A 486 -11.37 -3.60 -12.57
N SER A 487 -11.29 -4.13 -13.79
CA SER A 487 -12.23 -3.81 -14.88
C SER A 487 -12.92 -5.06 -15.43
N GLU A 488 -14.18 -4.94 -15.86
CA GLU A 488 -14.95 -6.09 -16.37
C GLU A 488 -14.45 -6.54 -17.76
N LYS A 489 -14.10 -5.56 -18.61
CA LYS A 489 -13.35 -5.78 -19.85
C LYS A 489 -11.90 -5.32 -19.67
N LYS A 490 -11.03 -5.63 -20.63
CA LYS A 490 -9.61 -5.27 -20.57
C LYS A 490 -9.40 -3.75 -20.60
N ALA A 491 -8.94 -3.19 -19.49
CA ALA A 491 -8.43 -1.81 -19.42
C ALA A 491 -6.90 -1.79 -19.58
N VAL A 492 -6.37 -0.79 -20.27
CA VAL A 492 -4.92 -0.57 -20.36
C VAL A 492 -4.52 0.54 -19.41
N THR A 493 -3.63 0.24 -18.47
CA THR A 493 -3.13 1.21 -17.49
C THR A 493 -1.61 1.36 -17.57
N LYS A 494 -1.12 2.58 -17.36
CA LYS A 494 0.32 2.90 -17.38
C LYS A 494 0.59 4.12 -16.50
N GLU A 495 1.66 4.10 -15.71
CA GLU A 495 2.16 5.33 -15.08
C GLU A 495 2.53 6.38 -16.15
N VAL A 496 2.09 7.61 -15.94
CA VAL A 496 2.46 8.79 -16.72
C VAL A 496 3.61 9.48 -15.99
N ASP A 497 4.78 8.88 -16.13
CA ASP A 497 6.03 9.46 -15.69
C ASP A 497 6.81 10.04 -16.88
N GLY A 498 7.72 10.98 -16.61
CA GLY A 498 8.62 11.52 -17.61
C GLY A 498 9.61 10.45 -18.07
N ASN A 499 9.75 10.27 -19.38
CA ASN A 499 10.92 9.56 -19.90
C ASN A 499 12.19 10.32 -19.48
N VAL A 500 13.22 9.60 -19.05
CA VAL A 500 14.52 10.21 -18.76
C VAL A 500 15.15 10.62 -20.09
N ASN A 501 15.11 11.91 -20.38
CA ASN A 501 15.72 12.52 -21.56
C ASN A 501 16.51 13.74 -21.11
N ILE A 502 17.81 13.70 -21.31
CA ILE A 502 18.73 14.78 -20.94
C ILE A 502 19.34 15.26 -22.24
N ASP A 503 18.83 16.38 -22.73
CA ASP A 503 19.33 17.01 -23.94
C ASP A 503 20.68 17.66 -23.62
N LEU A 504 21.74 16.97 -24.04
CA LEU A 504 23.10 17.44 -23.91
C LEU A 504 23.49 18.09 -25.24
N PRO A 505 23.44 19.44 -25.36
CA PRO A 505 23.91 20.09 -26.57
C PRO A 505 25.36 19.68 -26.85
N GLU A 506 25.64 19.42 -28.14
CA GLU A 506 27.00 19.17 -28.61
C GLU A 506 27.88 20.38 -28.24
N LEU A 507 29.12 20.10 -27.82
CA LEU A 507 30.06 21.16 -27.48
C LEU A 507 30.36 21.93 -28.79
N PRO A 508 30.10 23.25 -28.85
CA PRO A 508 30.37 24.02 -30.07
C PRO A 508 31.87 23.95 -30.40
N GLU A 509 32.19 23.81 -31.69
CA GLU A 509 33.59 23.81 -32.13
C GLU A 509 34.31 25.09 -31.67
N PRO A 510 35.58 24.99 -31.23
CA PRO A 510 36.30 26.11 -30.65
C PRO A 510 36.43 27.25 -31.66
N THR A 511 35.83 28.39 -31.32
CA THR A 511 35.83 29.60 -32.15
C THR A 511 37.27 30.03 -32.42
N SER A 512 37.65 30.20 -33.68
CA SER A 512 39.03 30.62 -33.99
C SER A 512 39.28 32.04 -33.47
N PRO A 513 40.50 32.40 -33.00
CA PRO A 513 40.80 33.73 -32.46
C PRO A 513 40.55 34.91 -33.42
N GLN A 514 40.31 34.62 -34.70
CA GLN A 514 40.05 35.59 -35.76
C GLN A 514 38.54 35.83 -35.98
N GLN A 515 37.69 34.99 -35.40
CA GLN A 515 36.23 35.05 -35.45
C GLN A 515 35.61 35.52 -34.13
N GLU A 516 36.43 35.85 -33.12
CA GLU A 516 35.95 36.22 -31.80
C GLU A 516 35.17 37.54 -31.79
N THR A 517 34.03 37.54 -31.10
CA THR A 517 33.24 38.76 -30.84
C THR A 517 33.97 39.68 -29.86
N GLU A 518 33.56 40.95 -29.76
CA GLU A 518 34.15 41.88 -28.78
C GLU A 518 33.89 41.44 -27.33
N GLU A 519 32.75 40.81 -27.05
CA GLU A 519 32.46 40.20 -25.75
C GLU A 519 33.41 39.02 -25.46
N GLU A 520 33.68 38.18 -26.45
CA GLU A 520 34.63 37.06 -26.31
C GLU A 520 36.07 37.52 -26.10
N LYS A 521 36.49 38.64 -26.71
CA LYS A 521 37.81 39.25 -26.47
C LYS A 521 37.93 39.80 -25.05
N GLN A 522 36.89 40.45 -24.55
CA GLN A 522 36.82 40.91 -23.15
C GLN A 522 36.82 39.71 -22.19
N PHE A 523 36.10 38.64 -22.53
CA PHE A 523 36.06 37.41 -21.75
C PHE A 523 37.40 36.66 -21.76
N ARG A 524 38.13 36.66 -22.88
CA ARG A 524 39.49 36.13 -23.00
C ARG A 524 40.51 36.96 -22.22
N ALA A 525 40.33 38.28 -22.14
CA ALA A 525 41.14 39.14 -21.27
C ALA A 525 40.89 38.82 -19.79
N LEU A 526 39.63 38.66 -19.39
CA LEU A 526 39.25 38.24 -18.03
C LEU A 526 39.82 36.86 -17.68
N PHE A 527 39.68 35.87 -18.56
CA PHE A 527 40.30 34.54 -18.37
C PHE A 527 41.82 34.64 -18.18
N LYS A 528 42.53 35.40 -19.03
CA LYS A 528 43.99 35.60 -18.89
C LYS A 528 44.41 36.29 -17.60
N GLN A 529 43.54 37.10 -17.01
CA GLN A 529 43.80 37.74 -15.72
C GLN A 529 43.64 36.76 -14.54
N ILE A 530 42.90 35.67 -14.74
CA ILE A 530 42.52 34.69 -13.72
C ILE A 530 43.40 33.43 -13.81
N ALA A 531 43.55 32.87 -15.02
CA ALA A 531 44.28 31.64 -15.35
C ALA A 531 45.82 31.78 -15.34
N GLY A 532 46.33 32.79 -14.62
CA GLY A 532 47.75 32.99 -14.36
C GLY A 532 48.70 32.89 -15.55
N GLN A 533 49.77 32.10 -15.38
CA GLN A 533 50.82 31.88 -16.37
C GLN A 533 50.67 30.54 -17.11
N ASP A 534 49.95 29.59 -16.51
CA ASP A 534 49.66 28.27 -17.04
C ASP A 534 48.47 28.25 -18.01
N MET A 535 47.71 29.35 -18.10
CA MET A 535 46.61 29.52 -19.07
C MET A 535 45.48 28.50 -18.91
N GLU A 536 45.36 27.93 -17.72
CA GLU A 536 44.36 26.97 -17.28
C GLU A 536 43.75 27.50 -15.96
N ILE A 537 42.44 27.35 -15.75
CA ILE A 537 41.81 27.73 -14.47
C ILE A 537 41.71 26.47 -13.60
N SER A 538 42.42 26.46 -12.47
CA SER A 538 42.23 25.45 -11.42
C SER A 538 40.89 25.63 -10.71
N ALA A 539 40.40 24.59 -10.03
CA ALA A 539 39.16 24.73 -9.28
C ALA A 539 39.27 25.69 -8.07
N GLU A 540 40.47 25.97 -7.54
CA GLU A 540 40.66 26.99 -6.50
C GLU A 540 40.48 28.41 -7.07
N GLU A 541 40.94 28.63 -8.31
CA GLU A 541 40.72 29.89 -9.03
C GLU A 541 39.27 30.01 -9.52
N LEU A 542 38.68 28.94 -10.07
CA LEU A 542 37.26 28.89 -10.42
C LEU A 542 36.39 29.16 -9.20
N GLN A 543 36.72 28.55 -8.07
CA GLN A 543 36.05 28.79 -6.80
C GLN A 543 36.31 30.20 -6.30
N TYR A 544 37.46 30.83 -6.53
CA TYR A 544 37.67 32.25 -6.20
C TYR A 544 36.76 33.18 -7.03
N ILE A 545 36.60 32.92 -8.35
CA ILE A 545 35.64 33.64 -9.21
C ILE A 545 34.21 33.43 -8.71
N LEU A 546 33.84 32.17 -8.47
CA LEU A 546 32.51 31.82 -7.98
C LEU A 546 32.28 32.43 -6.61
N ASN A 547 33.20 32.35 -5.65
CA ASN A 547 33.16 32.97 -4.31
C ASN A 547 33.05 34.50 -4.33
N ALA A 548 33.56 35.16 -5.38
CA ALA A 548 33.34 36.61 -5.58
C ALA A 548 31.88 36.92 -5.99
N VAL A 549 31.07 35.89 -6.29
CA VAL A 549 29.65 35.95 -6.69
C VAL A 549 28.73 35.21 -5.69
N LEU A 550 29.09 34.00 -5.22
CA LEU A 550 28.35 33.03 -4.35
C LEU A 550 29.34 32.06 -3.63
N LYS A 551 29.12 31.71 -2.35
CA LYS A 551 30.12 31.04 -1.47
C LYS A 551 30.08 29.48 -1.48
N LYS A 552 31.21 28.79 -1.77
CA LYS A 552 31.55 27.32 -1.75
C LYS A 552 32.19 26.95 -3.13
N SER A 553 32.89 25.84 -3.46
CA SER A 553 33.47 24.63 -2.81
C SER A 553 34.72 24.16 -3.65
N ASN A 554 35.66 23.36 -3.10
CA ASN A 554 36.91 22.95 -3.80
C ASN A 554 36.79 21.65 -4.64
N GLY A 555 37.69 21.46 -5.63
CA GLY A 555 37.83 20.21 -6.41
C GLY A 555 38.75 20.28 -7.64
N ASN A 556 40.08 20.13 -7.48
CA ASN A 556 41.17 20.64 -8.35
C ASN A 556 41.34 20.17 -9.84
N GLY A 557 40.26 19.92 -10.59
CA GLY A 557 40.32 19.81 -12.05
C GLY A 557 40.59 21.16 -12.74
N LYS A 558 41.48 21.20 -13.74
CA LYS A 558 41.80 22.40 -14.52
C LYS A 558 40.95 22.53 -15.79
N LEU A 559 40.67 23.76 -16.21
CA LEU A 559 39.88 24.10 -17.42
C LEU A 559 40.65 24.99 -18.40
N GLU A 560 40.66 24.64 -19.68
CA GLU A 560 41.14 25.51 -20.76
C GLU A 560 40.13 26.64 -21.08
N PHE A 561 40.57 27.70 -21.79
CA PHE A 561 39.71 28.85 -22.14
C PHE A 561 38.40 28.46 -22.85
N ASN A 562 38.47 27.53 -23.80
CA ASN A 562 37.30 27.12 -24.59
C ASN A 562 36.29 26.35 -23.72
N GLU A 563 36.78 25.53 -22.80
CA GLU A 563 35.96 24.79 -21.83
C GLU A 563 35.32 25.75 -20.81
N PHE A 564 36.10 26.71 -20.30
CA PHE A 564 35.61 27.76 -19.40
C PHE A 564 34.54 28.64 -20.05
N LYS A 565 34.68 29.01 -21.34
CA LYS A 565 33.65 29.74 -22.10
C LYS A 565 32.33 28.96 -22.14
N ILE A 566 32.38 27.69 -22.53
CA ILE A 566 31.17 26.83 -22.61
C ILE A 566 30.54 26.64 -21.23
N PHE A 567 31.35 26.43 -20.19
CA PHE A 567 30.88 26.35 -18.80
C PHE A 567 30.20 27.65 -18.35
N TRP A 568 30.79 28.81 -18.65
CA TRP A 568 30.27 30.11 -18.23
C TRP A 568 28.92 30.46 -18.86
N ASP A 569 28.73 30.17 -20.16
CA ASP A 569 27.46 30.43 -20.83
C ASP A 569 26.35 29.46 -20.37
N LYS A 570 26.69 28.21 -20.05
CA LYS A 570 25.77 27.30 -19.33
C LYS A 570 25.42 27.82 -17.93
N LEU A 571 26.42 28.28 -17.18
CA LEU A 571 26.22 28.82 -15.84
C LEU A 571 25.28 30.03 -15.85
N LYS A 572 25.45 30.98 -16.79
CA LYS A 572 24.51 32.09 -17.00
C LYS A 572 23.07 31.60 -17.23
N ASN A 573 22.90 30.58 -18.09
CA ASN A 573 21.57 30.02 -18.37
C ASN A 573 20.96 29.40 -17.10
N TRP A 574 21.72 28.59 -16.35
CA TRP A 574 21.26 27.98 -15.11
C TRP A 574 20.97 29.01 -14.00
N ILE A 575 21.75 30.10 -13.90
CA ILE A 575 21.45 31.26 -13.05
C ILE A 575 20.12 31.91 -13.46
N SER A 576 19.91 32.16 -14.76
CA SER A 576 18.67 32.76 -15.26
C SER A 576 17.45 31.86 -15.02
N ILE A 577 17.62 30.53 -15.06
CA ILE A 577 16.57 29.57 -14.73
C ILE A 577 16.28 29.61 -13.22
N PHE A 578 17.31 29.55 -12.36
CA PHE A 578 17.10 29.60 -10.92
C PHE A 578 16.38 30.88 -10.48
N LEU A 579 16.84 32.04 -10.94
CA LEU A 579 16.23 33.35 -10.66
C LEU A 579 14.80 33.52 -11.23
N HIS A 580 14.38 32.67 -12.18
CA HIS A 580 13.00 32.66 -12.65
C HIS A 580 12.06 31.97 -11.65
N PHE A 581 12.55 30.95 -10.94
CA PHE A 581 11.77 30.23 -9.92
C PHE A 581 11.93 30.85 -8.52
N ASP A 582 13.08 31.44 -8.18
CA ASP A 582 13.31 32.28 -6.99
C ASP A 582 12.66 33.67 -7.15
N SER A 583 11.34 33.70 -7.33
CA SER A 583 10.56 34.91 -7.60
C SER A 583 10.47 35.88 -6.40
N ASP A 584 10.74 35.40 -5.18
CA ASP A 584 10.75 36.23 -3.96
C ASP A 584 12.16 36.69 -3.55
N GLN A 585 13.20 36.29 -4.31
CA GLN A 585 14.62 36.60 -4.05
C GLN A 585 15.08 36.10 -2.67
N SER A 586 14.54 34.96 -2.23
CA SER A 586 14.96 34.26 -1.03
C SER A 586 16.37 33.67 -1.14
N GLY A 587 16.88 33.48 -2.37
CA GLY A 587 18.10 32.73 -2.66
C GLY A 587 17.87 31.21 -2.69
N THR A 588 16.60 30.78 -2.65
CA THR A 588 16.19 29.38 -2.56
C THR A 588 15.03 29.05 -3.49
N MET A 589 14.93 27.79 -3.92
CA MET A 589 13.83 27.30 -4.76
C MET A 589 13.07 26.19 -4.05
N SER A 590 11.74 26.18 -4.15
CA SER A 590 10.94 25.06 -3.63
C SER A 590 11.24 23.78 -4.40
N SER A 591 11.46 22.66 -3.71
CA SER A 591 11.71 21.37 -4.35
C SER A 591 10.57 20.88 -5.26
N TYR A 592 9.35 21.40 -5.07
CA TYR A 592 8.21 21.12 -5.95
C TYR A 592 8.33 21.82 -7.32
N GLU A 593 9.13 22.87 -7.43
CA GLU A 593 9.39 23.63 -8.67
C GLU A 593 10.59 23.07 -9.44
N LEU A 594 11.47 22.31 -8.76
CA LEU A 594 12.64 21.66 -9.32
C LEU A 594 12.34 20.89 -10.62
N ARG A 595 11.19 20.20 -10.74
CA ARG A 595 10.81 19.49 -11.99
C ARG A 595 10.70 20.45 -13.19
N LEU A 596 10.17 21.65 -12.98
CA LEU A 596 10.03 22.67 -14.02
C LEU A 596 11.39 23.32 -14.32
N ALA A 597 12.18 23.61 -13.29
CA ALA A 597 13.55 24.15 -13.44
C ALA A 597 14.47 23.17 -14.21
N LEU A 598 14.42 21.88 -13.89
CA LEU A 598 15.15 20.84 -14.61
C LEU A 598 14.67 20.70 -16.06
N LYS A 599 13.35 20.69 -16.32
CA LYS A 599 12.81 20.66 -17.69
C LYS A 599 13.25 21.90 -18.50
N ALA A 600 13.28 23.09 -17.88
CA ALA A 600 13.79 24.32 -18.50
C ALA A 600 15.30 24.27 -18.76
N ALA A 601 16.06 23.54 -17.94
CA ALA A 601 17.50 23.32 -18.12
C ALA A 601 17.86 22.19 -19.11
N GLY A 602 16.88 21.53 -19.74
CA GLY A 602 17.08 20.41 -20.68
C GLY A 602 17.05 19.01 -20.06
N PHE A 603 16.76 18.90 -18.76
CA PHE A 603 16.74 17.64 -18.00
C PHE A 603 15.29 17.21 -17.75
N GLN A 604 14.75 16.34 -18.61
CA GLN A 604 13.51 15.63 -18.32
C GLN A 604 13.83 14.36 -17.53
N LEU A 605 13.33 14.30 -16.29
CA LEU A 605 13.56 13.18 -15.37
C LEU A 605 12.24 12.51 -14.99
N ASN A 606 12.36 11.26 -14.54
CA ASN A 606 11.27 10.49 -13.97
C ASN A 606 11.07 10.79 -12.46
N ASN A 607 9.94 10.38 -11.90
CA ASN A 607 9.55 10.61 -10.50
C ASN A 607 10.63 10.12 -9.53
N TYR A 608 11.20 8.94 -9.79
CA TYR A 608 12.22 8.33 -8.94
C TYR A 608 13.51 9.15 -8.86
N LEU A 609 14.06 9.60 -10.00
CA LEU A 609 15.26 10.44 -10.01
C LEU A 609 15.00 11.80 -9.36
N LEU A 610 13.83 12.40 -9.57
CA LEU A 610 13.44 13.64 -8.90
C LEU A 610 13.39 13.48 -7.38
N GLN A 611 12.80 12.41 -6.87
CA GLN A 611 12.80 12.09 -5.43
C GLN A 611 14.21 11.96 -4.88
N LEU A 612 15.13 11.26 -5.58
CA LEU A 612 16.53 11.14 -5.16
C LEU A 612 17.29 12.47 -5.16
N ILE A 613 16.99 13.38 -6.07
CA ILE A 613 17.60 14.72 -6.10
C ILE A 613 17.09 15.53 -4.91
N VAL A 614 15.77 15.59 -4.68
CA VAL A 614 15.20 16.29 -3.51
C VAL A 614 15.80 15.75 -2.21
N LEU A 615 15.75 14.43 -1.99
CA LEU A 615 16.32 13.77 -0.80
C LEU A 615 17.84 13.97 -0.60
N ARG A 616 18.57 14.43 -1.63
CA ARG A 616 20.02 14.67 -1.55
C ARG A 616 20.40 16.15 -1.45
N TYR A 617 19.63 17.04 -2.06
CA TYR A 617 20.02 18.44 -2.30
C TYR A 617 19.02 19.46 -1.72
N SER A 618 17.88 19.04 -1.16
CA SER A 618 17.03 19.95 -0.40
C SER A 618 17.38 19.97 1.08
N ASP A 619 17.13 21.10 1.74
CA ASP A 619 17.24 21.27 3.19
C ASP A 619 16.07 20.63 3.96
N ASP A 620 16.06 20.80 5.29
CA ASP A 620 14.98 20.35 6.19
C ASP A 620 13.64 21.07 5.95
N GLN A 621 13.62 22.16 5.18
CA GLN A 621 12.45 22.92 4.75
C GLN A 621 12.03 22.58 3.30
N TYR A 622 12.71 21.61 2.67
CA TYR A 622 12.53 21.21 1.27
C TYR A 622 12.73 22.37 0.28
N GLN A 623 13.61 23.30 0.65
CA GLN A 623 14.15 24.33 -0.23
C GLN A 623 15.50 23.87 -0.79
N ILE A 624 15.88 24.39 -1.96
CA ILE A 624 17.13 24.07 -2.64
C ILE A 624 17.90 25.38 -2.84
N GLU A 625 19.06 25.50 -2.20
CA GLU A 625 20.00 26.61 -2.43
C GLU A 625 20.56 26.56 -3.87
N PHE A 626 20.97 27.70 -4.42
CA PHE A 626 21.56 27.76 -5.76
C PHE A 626 22.75 26.79 -5.94
N ASP A 627 23.62 26.68 -4.94
CA ASP A 627 24.80 25.81 -4.99
C ASP A 627 24.42 24.33 -5.13
N ASP A 628 23.36 23.91 -4.43
CA ASP A 628 22.85 22.54 -4.47
C ASP A 628 22.11 22.26 -5.79
N PHE A 629 21.35 23.24 -6.31
CA PHE A 629 20.77 23.18 -7.66
C PHE A 629 21.85 23.00 -8.73
N LEU A 630 22.91 23.83 -8.71
CA LEU A 630 24.03 23.76 -9.64
C LEU A 630 24.79 22.42 -9.53
N ASN A 631 25.07 21.97 -8.30
CA ASN A 631 25.69 20.66 -8.06
C ASN A 631 24.85 19.50 -8.62
N SER A 632 23.52 19.58 -8.49
CA SER A 632 22.62 18.56 -9.04
C SER A 632 22.70 18.48 -10.57
N LEU A 633 22.68 19.63 -11.26
CA LEU A 633 22.78 19.74 -12.72
C LEU A 633 24.11 19.19 -13.26
N ILE A 634 25.23 19.64 -12.68
CA ILE A 634 26.58 19.18 -13.09
C ILE A 634 26.72 17.66 -12.92
N ARG A 635 26.20 17.10 -11.82
CA ARG A 635 26.27 15.65 -11.57
C ARG A 635 25.35 14.85 -12.51
N LEU A 636 24.17 15.37 -12.85
CA LEU A 636 23.28 14.77 -13.85
C LEU A 636 23.91 14.78 -15.24
N GLU A 637 24.49 15.91 -15.66
CA GLU A 637 25.22 16.01 -16.93
C GLU A 637 26.40 15.03 -16.98
N ASN A 638 27.26 15.03 -15.96
CA ASN A 638 28.43 14.13 -15.91
C ASN A 638 28.03 12.65 -15.92
N ALA A 639 27.02 12.25 -15.14
CA ALA A 639 26.52 10.88 -15.15
C ALA A 639 25.95 10.48 -16.53
N SER A 640 25.25 11.40 -17.21
CA SER A 640 24.68 11.19 -18.54
C SER A 640 25.77 11.08 -19.62
N ARG A 641 26.79 11.94 -19.59
CA ARG A 641 27.95 11.88 -20.51
C ARG A 641 28.73 10.59 -20.33
N VAL A 642 28.98 10.15 -19.09
CA VAL A 642 29.63 8.87 -18.80
C VAL A 642 28.77 7.70 -19.31
N PHE A 643 27.45 7.72 -19.10
CA PHE A 643 26.56 6.68 -19.62
C PHE A 643 26.58 6.62 -21.16
N GLN A 644 26.47 7.77 -21.84
CA GLN A 644 26.52 7.86 -23.31
C GLN A 644 27.87 7.36 -23.86
N ALA A 645 28.99 7.78 -23.27
CA ALA A 645 30.33 7.36 -23.69
C ALA A 645 30.59 5.85 -23.52
N LEU A 646 30.03 5.24 -22.47
CA LEU A 646 30.12 3.80 -22.22
C LEU A 646 29.09 2.99 -23.04
N ASN A 647 28.01 3.63 -23.52
CA ASN A 647 26.98 3.00 -24.34
C ASN A 647 27.38 2.90 -25.82
N ALA A 648 28.44 2.14 -26.10
CA ALA A 648 29.03 2.02 -27.43
C ALA A 648 28.13 1.40 -28.53
N LYS A 649 26.85 1.07 -28.26
CA LYS A 649 25.95 0.35 -29.18
C LYS A 649 24.44 0.68 -29.09
N ASN A 650 24.03 1.83 -28.54
CA ASN A 650 22.59 2.16 -28.33
C ASN A 650 21.83 1.03 -27.60
N ARG A 651 22.39 0.55 -26.49
CA ARG A 651 21.72 -0.40 -25.59
C ARG A 651 21.12 0.35 -24.41
N ASP A 652 20.01 -0.14 -23.89
CA ASP A 652 19.37 0.44 -22.69
C ASP A 652 20.15 0.17 -21.39
N PHE A 653 21.30 -0.51 -21.48
CA PHE A 653 22.11 -0.96 -20.35
C PHE A 653 23.61 -0.90 -20.63
N ILE A 654 24.38 -0.48 -19.62
CA ILE A 654 25.84 -0.61 -19.56
C ILE A 654 26.21 -1.78 -18.64
N ASN A 655 27.26 -2.52 -18.98
CA ASN A 655 27.81 -3.59 -18.15
C ASN A 655 29.12 -3.12 -17.53
N LEU A 656 29.22 -3.17 -16.21
CA LEU A 656 30.40 -2.76 -15.45
C LEU A 656 30.79 -3.84 -14.46
N ASN A 657 32.09 -4.10 -14.31
CA ASN A 657 32.63 -4.94 -13.24
C ASN A 657 32.78 -4.13 -11.94
N ILE A 658 33.02 -4.82 -10.81
CA ILE A 658 33.13 -4.19 -9.48
C ILE A 658 34.22 -3.10 -9.44
N SER A 659 35.36 -3.32 -10.09
CA SER A 659 36.47 -2.36 -10.13
C SER A 659 36.09 -1.09 -10.91
N GLU A 660 35.37 -1.22 -12.03
CA GLU A 660 34.84 -0.10 -12.81
C GLU A 660 33.78 0.68 -12.03
N VAL A 661 32.87 -0.01 -11.33
CA VAL A 661 31.86 0.64 -10.45
C VAL A 661 32.54 1.41 -9.30
N ILE A 662 33.61 0.86 -8.71
CA ILE A 662 34.40 1.56 -7.69
C ILE A 662 35.10 2.77 -8.32
N ALA A 663 35.77 2.59 -9.46
CA ALA A 663 36.49 3.66 -10.16
C ALA A 663 35.58 4.86 -10.48
N LEU A 664 34.39 4.63 -11.03
CA LEU A 664 33.40 5.67 -11.31
C LEU A 664 32.86 6.35 -10.05
N LYS A 665 32.70 5.62 -8.95
CA LYS A 665 32.33 6.20 -7.64
C LYS A 665 33.46 7.02 -7.01
N THR A 666 34.72 6.68 -7.27
CA THR A 666 35.88 7.43 -6.78
C THR A 666 36.26 8.62 -7.66
N GLN A 667 36.12 8.56 -8.99
CA GLN A 667 36.34 9.71 -9.88
C GLN A 667 35.30 10.82 -9.61
N ASN A 668 34.04 10.46 -9.37
CA ASN A 668 33.02 11.39 -8.89
C ASN A 668 33.22 11.89 -7.44
N ARG A 669 34.26 11.43 -6.73
CA ARG A 669 34.74 12.02 -5.46
C ARG A 669 36.00 12.87 -5.64
N SER A 670 36.89 12.52 -6.57
CA SER A 670 38.16 13.25 -6.76
C SER A 670 38.02 14.58 -7.49
N VAL A 671 36.88 14.87 -8.11
CA VAL A 671 36.53 16.19 -8.67
C VAL A 671 35.85 17.10 -7.63
N LEU A 672 35.67 16.63 -6.39
CA LEU A 672 34.79 17.23 -5.37
C LEU A 672 35.44 17.27 -3.96
N ASN A 673 36.77 17.39 -3.91
CA ASN A 673 37.58 17.63 -2.70
C ASN A 673 38.65 18.68 -3.02
#